data_AF-A0A4P5X3I3-F1
#
_entry.id   AF-A0A4P5X3I3-F1
#
_cell.length_a   1.000
_cell.length_b   1.000
_cell.length_c   1.000
_cell.angle_alpha   90.00
_cell.angle_beta   90.00
_cell.angle_gamma   90.00
#
_symmetry.space_group_name_H-M   'P 1'
#
loop_
_entity.id
_entity.type
_entity.pdbx_description
1 polymer ?
#
loop_
_entity_poly.entity_id
_entity_poly.type
_entity_poly.pdbx_seq_one_letter_code
_entity_poly.pdbx_strand_id
1 'polypeptide(L)'
;MRLNGVVRVCLVMFCWCLLVRCSCGQAQAPPNIIVILVDDLGYGDIGPYGATLQKTPALDRMASEGLRLTSFYSAPVCSVARAQLLTGCYGARVSVPGVYFPGGGQGLNPAEKTVAEYLRERGYRTACFGKWHLGDQPEFLPLQQGFDRYLGIPYSNDMQRRAKGGADPVVPLLRDNAVDRLLRDADQSEITRLYTEEALRFIRDAGEQPFFLYLPHTAVHTPIWPGAAFRGRSGNGRFGDWVEEVDWSVGQILDELRQRQLDRRTLVLFTSDNGPWLIRGADGGSAGPLRGGKGSTWEGGVRVPTVAWWPGRIPAGRSTDRIAGTIDVLPTCVELAGGVVETERPLDGRSLTPLLFAETDAAEVSGRQEHYYFSGYNLQAVRRGPWKLAVAVQPQTGGAVADDPQVVPRLYNLATDVGEQKNVAGEHPELVRELQALARAQLAAIGGDSAAERRPAGTVAQPRTLYETEPEAGREKQKQSAAGPFRALELTNPMPGETRSGRNAPQIAGRAFRVRVEFERESESGVLAAQGGAAVGWSLWLSEGCPVFSVRMGERVIEVRGARVESGRAVQLEAELQRGGKLRLSVDGVAGAETAGAGLLSRQPQEDFCVGMDNGQAVVPSAGGPFRGRIVRLQVTSP
;
A
#
# COMPACT_ATOMS: atom_id res chain seq x y z
N MET A 1 -97.49 -10.28 3.62
CA MET A 1 -96.17 -10.75 4.09
C MET A 1 -95.44 -11.30 2.87
N ARG A 2 -94.20 -10.91 2.51
CA ARG A 2 -92.91 -11.16 3.23
C ARG A 2 -92.71 -12.67 3.48
N LEU A 3 -91.61 -13.35 3.15
CA LEU A 3 -90.37 -13.06 2.41
C LEU A 3 -90.07 -14.29 1.47
N ASN A 4 -89.00 -14.42 0.69
CA ASN A 4 -87.80 -13.59 0.45
C ASN A 4 -87.24 -13.84 -0.97
N GLY A 5 -86.41 -12.93 -1.50
CA GLY A 5 -85.60 -13.14 -2.71
C GLY A 5 -84.12 -12.84 -2.44
N VAL A 6 -83.28 -13.88 -2.30
CA VAL A 6 -81.83 -13.73 -2.00
C VAL A 6 -80.93 -14.73 -2.74
N VAL A 7 -81.42 -15.93 -3.07
CA VAL A 7 -80.54 -17.09 -3.36
C VAL A 7 -79.87 -17.07 -4.76
N ARG A 8 -80.32 -16.23 -5.72
CA ARG A 8 -79.85 -16.29 -7.12
C ARG A 8 -78.70 -15.36 -7.51
N VAL A 9 -78.19 -14.50 -6.62
CA VAL A 9 -77.07 -13.57 -6.93
C VAL A 9 -75.70 -14.15 -6.52
N CYS A 10 -75.65 -15.11 -5.59
CA CYS A 10 -74.38 -15.57 -5.01
C CYS A 10 -73.53 -16.49 -5.91
N LEU A 11 -74.09 -17.15 -6.93
CA LEU A 11 -73.32 -18.10 -7.74
C LEU A 11 -72.45 -17.46 -8.84
N VAL A 12 -72.77 -16.25 -9.30
CA VAL A 12 -71.99 -15.57 -10.36
C VAL A 12 -70.80 -14.81 -9.77
N MET A 13 -70.88 -14.34 -8.51
CA MET A 13 -69.74 -13.72 -7.82
C MET A 13 -68.71 -14.72 -7.26
N PHE A 14 -68.98 -16.02 -7.26
CA PHE A 14 -67.99 -17.00 -6.75
C PHE A 14 -66.95 -17.44 -7.80
N CYS A 15 -67.26 -17.33 -9.10
CA CYS A 15 -66.31 -17.67 -10.17
C CYS A 15 -65.37 -16.51 -10.58
N TRP A 16 -65.71 -15.25 -10.28
CA TRP A 16 -64.83 -14.11 -10.64
C TRP A 16 -63.68 -13.92 -9.63
N CYS A 17 -63.87 -14.30 -8.36
CA CYS A 17 -62.82 -14.21 -7.33
C CYS A 17 -61.69 -15.24 -7.48
N LEU A 18 -61.85 -16.27 -8.31
CA LEU A 18 -60.82 -17.30 -8.55
C LEU A 18 -59.87 -16.98 -9.72
N LEU A 19 -60.06 -15.84 -10.40
CA LEU A 19 -59.15 -15.33 -11.44
C LEU A 19 -58.42 -14.04 -11.05
N VAL A 20 -58.51 -13.62 -9.78
CA VAL A 20 -57.44 -12.82 -9.18
C VAL A 20 -56.24 -13.75 -9.02
N ARG A 21 -55.45 -13.88 -10.09
CA ARG A 21 -54.06 -14.30 -9.94
C ARG A 21 -53.46 -13.36 -8.92
N CYS A 22 -53.16 -13.88 -7.73
CA CYS A 22 -52.13 -13.28 -6.91
C CYS A 22 -50.85 -13.31 -7.76
N SER A 23 -50.61 -12.21 -8.48
CA SER A 23 -49.27 -11.74 -8.76
C SER A 23 -48.65 -11.42 -7.40
N CYS A 24 -48.30 -12.49 -6.67
CA CYS A 24 -47.21 -12.46 -5.71
C CYS A 24 -46.04 -11.94 -6.53
N GLY A 25 -45.78 -10.64 -6.42
CA GLY A 25 -44.70 -10.01 -7.15
C GLY A 25 -43.46 -10.78 -6.77
N GLN A 26 -42.84 -11.47 -7.74
CA GLN A 26 -41.58 -12.14 -7.48
C GLN A 26 -40.65 -11.05 -6.95
N ALA A 27 -40.29 -11.17 -5.67
CA ALA A 27 -39.27 -10.31 -5.09
C ALA A 27 -38.08 -10.39 -6.04
N GLN A 28 -37.72 -9.25 -6.63
CA GLN A 28 -36.76 -9.25 -7.73
C GLN A 28 -35.47 -9.91 -7.22
N ALA A 29 -35.07 -11.00 -7.87
CA ALA A 29 -33.94 -11.79 -7.40
C ALA A 29 -32.73 -10.88 -7.21
N PRO A 30 -32.01 -11.00 -6.07
CA PRO A 30 -30.88 -10.13 -5.79
C PRO A 30 -29.82 -10.27 -6.90
N PRO A 31 -29.15 -9.16 -7.27
CA PRO A 31 -28.28 -9.13 -8.43
C PRO A 31 -27.01 -9.94 -8.19
N ASN A 32 -26.42 -10.44 -9.27
CA ASN A 32 -25.04 -10.91 -9.23
C ASN A 32 -24.10 -9.70 -9.08
N ILE A 33 -22.95 -9.90 -8.45
CA ILE A 33 -21.97 -8.84 -8.19
C ILE A 33 -20.59 -9.35 -8.59
N ILE A 34 -19.89 -8.62 -9.44
CA ILE A 34 -18.51 -8.90 -9.83
C ILE A 34 -17.65 -7.67 -9.50
N VAL A 35 -16.55 -7.90 -8.78
CA VAL A 35 -15.54 -6.89 -8.50
C VAL A 35 -14.21 -7.36 -9.10
N ILE A 36 -13.80 -6.71 -10.19
CA ILE A 36 -12.52 -6.93 -10.86
C ILE A 36 -11.53 -5.92 -10.30
N LEU A 37 -10.47 -6.41 -9.64
CA LEU A 37 -9.46 -5.59 -8.98
C LEU A 37 -8.08 -5.89 -9.57
N VAL A 38 -7.47 -4.89 -10.21
CA VAL A 38 -6.12 -5.01 -10.79
C VAL A 38 -5.05 -4.54 -9.79
N ASP A 39 -3.83 -5.04 -9.91
CA ASP A 39 -2.72 -4.86 -8.97
C ASP A 39 -1.68 -3.89 -9.59
N ASP A 40 -1.46 -2.72 -8.99
CA ASP A 40 -0.60 -1.64 -9.52
C ASP A 40 -1.04 -0.96 -10.84
N LEU A 41 -2.29 -1.12 -11.28
CA LEU A 41 -2.81 -0.41 -12.46
C LEU A 41 -3.04 1.07 -12.14
N GLY A 42 -2.34 1.97 -12.84
CA GLY A 42 -2.41 3.41 -12.62
C GLY A 42 -3.60 4.08 -13.29
N TYR A 43 -3.92 5.29 -12.82
CA TYR A 43 -5.05 6.09 -13.31
C TYR A 43 -5.00 6.33 -14.83
N GLY A 44 -3.81 6.46 -15.42
CA GLY A 44 -3.63 6.70 -16.85
C GLY A 44 -3.43 5.45 -17.71
N ASP A 45 -3.69 4.24 -17.19
CA ASP A 45 -3.33 2.98 -17.87
C ASP A 45 -4.44 2.30 -18.69
N ILE A 46 -5.65 2.86 -18.72
CA ILE A 46 -6.74 2.33 -19.56
C ILE A 46 -7.34 3.41 -20.46
N GLY A 47 -7.87 3.00 -21.62
CA GLY A 47 -8.47 3.88 -22.62
C GLY A 47 -9.54 4.85 -22.06
N PRO A 48 -10.47 4.42 -21.18
CA PRO A 48 -11.45 5.31 -20.57
C PRO A 48 -10.84 6.43 -19.69
N TYR A 49 -9.55 6.37 -19.38
CA TYR A 49 -8.81 7.35 -18.59
C TYR A 49 -7.62 7.97 -19.33
N GLY A 50 -7.52 7.74 -20.65
CA GLY A 50 -6.58 8.43 -21.53
C GLY A 50 -5.31 7.66 -21.92
N ALA A 51 -5.25 6.34 -21.67
CA ALA A 51 -4.18 5.52 -22.24
C ALA A 51 -4.25 5.47 -23.77
N THR A 52 -3.10 5.56 -24.43
CA THR A 52 -2.99 5.56 -25.90
C THR A 52 -1.99 4.54 -26.45
N LEU A 53 -1.11 3.99 -25.60
CA LEU A 53 -0.07 3.05 -25.99
C LEU A 53 -0.57 1.60 -25.96
N GLN A 54 -1.32 1.23 -24.92
CA GLN A 54 -2.07 -0.03 -24.81
C GLN A 54 -3.54 0.15 -25.18
N LYS A 55 -4.16 -0.89 -25.73
CA LYS A 55 -5.56 -0.88 -26.18
C LYS A 55 -6.48 -1.62 -25.22
N THR A 56 -7.53 -0.97 -24.75
CA THR A 56 -8.50 -1.58 -23.82
C THR A 56 -9.94 -1.52 -24.33
N PRO A 57 -10.25 -2.16 -25.49
CA PRO A 57 -11.56 -2.06 -26.13
C PRO A 57 -12.72 -2.64 -25.30
N ALA A 58 -12.49 -3.63 -24.43
CA ALA A 58 -13.54 -4.14 -23.56
C ALA A 58 -13.89 -3.13 -22.46
N LEU A 59 -12.90 -2.45 -21.88
CA LEU A 59 -13.06 -1.37 -20.91
C LEU A 59 -13.61 -0.09 -21.54
N ASP A 60 -13.22 0.24 -22.78
CA ASP A 60 -13.81 1.33 -23.57
C ASP A 60 -15.32 1.12 -23.76
N ARG A 61 -15.71 -0.11 -24.15
CA ARG A 61 -17.11 -0.52 -24.23
C ARG A 61 -17.81 -0.52 -22.86
N MET A 62 -17.16 -1.03 -21.81
CA MET A 62 -17.72 -1.05 -20.45
C MET A 62 -18.01 0.37 -19.94
N ALA A 63 -17.13 1.33 -20.24
CA ALA A 63 -17.31 2.73 -19.88
C ALA A 63 -18.40 3.42 -20.71
N SER A 64 -18.49 3.14 -22.02
CA SER A 64 -19.55 3.71 -22.86
C SER A 64 -20.95 3.16 -22.54
N GLU A 65 -21.02 1.93 -22.04
CA GLU A 65 -22.27 1.28 -21.58
C GLU A 65 -22.60 1.53 -20.10
N GLY A 66 -21.73 2.23 -19.35
CA GLY A 66 -21.82 2.34 -17.89
C GLY A 66 -21.45 3.71 -17.33
N LEU A 67 -20.89 3.72 -16.11
CA LEU A 67 -20.50 4.89 -15.34
C LEU A 67 -18.99 4.90 -15.08
N ARG A 68 -18.30 5.96 -15.49
CA ARG A 68 -16.90 6.23 -15.14
C ARG A 68 -16.79 7.06 -13.87
N LEU A 69 -16.15 6.51 -12.83
CA LEU A 69 -15.97 7.14 -11.51
C LEU A 69 -14.59 7.83 -11.43
N THR A 70 -14.50 9.10 -11.79
CA THR A 70 -13.20 9.79 -11.92
C THR A 70 -12.59 10.21 -10.57
N SER A 71 -13.33 10.19 -9.46
CA SER A 71 -12.85 10.45 -8.09
C SER A 71 -13.00 9.22 -7.19
N PHE A 72 -12.61 8.04 -7.69
CA PHE A 72 -12.59 6.82 -6.90
C PHE A 72 -11.23 6.60 -6.21
N TYR A 73 -11.26 6.35 -4.91
CA TYR A 73 -10.08 6.26 -4.05
C TYR A 73 -9.88 4.89 -3.41
N SER A 74 -8.62 4.48 -3.28
CA SER A 74 -8.21 3.24 -2.63
C SER A 74 -7.21 3.52 -1.49
N ALA A 75 -6.17 2.71 -1.34
CA ALA A 75 -5.06 2.90 -0.40
C ALA A 75 -3.74 3.01 -1.17
N PRO A 76 -2.63 3.47 -0.56
CA PRO A 76 -1.36 3.60 -1.26
C PRO A 76 -0.67 2.26 -1.57
N VAL A 77 -1.11 1.15 -0.94
CA VAL A 77 -0.51 -0.20 -1.12
C VAL A 77 -1.55 -1.33 -1.03
N CYS A 78 -1.29 -2.40 -1.78
CA CYS A 78 -2.16 -3.56 -2.01
C CYS A 78 -2.89 -4.17 -0.81
N SER A 79 -2.21 -4.67 0.24
CA SER A 79 -2.89 -5.30 1.40
C SER A 79 -3.89 -4.35 2.08
N VAL A 80 -3.53 -3.06 2.20
CA VAL A 80 -4.37 -2.02 2.81
C VAL A 80 -5.61 -1.75 1.95
N ALA A 81 -5.43 -1.68 0.63
CA ALA A 81 -6.51 -1.49 -0.33
C ALA A 81 -7.50 -2.66 -0.38
N ARG A 82 -6.97 -3.89 -0.32
CA ARG A 82 -7.76 -5.13 -0.33
C ARG A 82 -8.57 -5.28 0.97
N ALA A 83 -7.98 -4.89 2.11
CA ALA A 83 -8.70 -4.80 3.38
C ALA A 83 -9.82 -3.75 3.32
N GLN A 84 -9.54 -2.57 2.76
CA GLN A 84 -10.54 -1.51 2.55
C GLN A 84 -11.74 -1.99 1.73
N LEU A 85 -11.47 -2.63 0.59
CA LEU A 85 -12.49 -3.16 -0.29
C LEU A 85 -13.37 -4.21 0.40
N LEU A 86 -12.74 -5.15 1.10
CA LEU A 86 -13.43 -6.31 1.65
C LEU A 86 -14.11 -6.05 3.00
N THR A 87 -13.69 -5.05 3.79
CA THR A 87 -14.25 -4.74 5.12
C THR A 87 -15.04 -3.42 5.20
N GLY A 88 -15.02 -2.61 4.15
CA GLY A 88 -15.64 -1.29 4.14
C GLY A 88 -15.05 -0.28 5.15
N CYS A 89 -13.81 -0.52 5.61
CA CYS A 89 -13.13 0.26 6.64
C CYS A 89 -11.73 0.68 6.18
N TYR A 90 -11.26 1.87 6.56
CA TYR A 90 -9.85 2.26 6.32
C TYR A 90 -8.90 1.24 6.95
N GLY A 91 -7.78 0.92 6.29
CA GLY A 91 -6.83 -0.07 6.82
C GLY A 91 -6.30 0.28 8.23
N ALA A 92 -6.18 1.57 8.54
CA ALA A 92 -5.85 2.06 9.88
C ALA A 92 -6.88 1.68 10.97
N ARG A 93 -8.17 1.51 10.60
CA ARG A 93 -9.23 1.04 11.51
C ARG A 93 -9.15 -0.46 11.76
N VAL A 94 -8.85 -1.26 10.73
CA VAL A 94 -8.81 -2.74 10.82
C VAL A 94 -7.41 -3.29 11.10
N SER A 95 -6.47 -2.44 11.54
CA SER A 95 -5.07 -2.77 11.82
C SER A 95 -4.34 -3.48 10.67
N VAL A 96 -4.60 -3.02 9.44
CA VAL A 96 -3.84 -3.36 8.23
C VAL A 96 -3.08 -2.10 7.79
N PRO A 97 -1.88 -1.82 8.35
CA PRO A 97 -1.12 -0.59 8.06
C PRO A 97 -0.20 -0.72 6.83
N GLY A 98 -0.04 -1.91 6.27
CA GLY A 98 0.96 -2.13 5.23
C GLY A 98 0.84 -3.50 4.59
N VAL A 99 1.88 -3.84 3.82
CA VAL A 99 1.94 -5.06 3.02
C VAL A 99 2.30 -6.27 3.91
N TYR A 100 1.52 -7.34 3.81
CA TYR A 100 1.84 -8.62 4.46
C TYR A 100 2.85 -9.42 3.63
N PHE A 101 3.71 -10.19 4.28
CA PHE A 101 4.75 -10.99 3.62
C PHE A 101 4.55 -12.49 3.86
N PRO A 102 5.07 -13.39 3.00
CA PRO A 102 4.85 -14.83 3.13
C PRO A 102 5.48 -15.40 4.39
N GLY A 103 4.78 -16.29 5.08
CA GLY A 103 5.15 -16.79 6.40
C GLY A 103 5.04 -15.72 7.50
N GLY A 104 4.20 -14.70 7.29
CA GLY A 104 3.97 -13.62 8.23
C GLY A 104 3.01 -14.02 9.34
N GLY A 105 3.31 -13.68 10.59
CA GLY A 105 2.42 -13.90 11.74
C GLY A 105 1.26 -12.91 11.87
N GLN A 106 0.94 -12.17 10.82
CA GLN A 106 -0.09 -11.14 10.79
C GLN A 106 -0.94 -11.24 9.52
N GLY A 107 -2.21 -10.87 9.64
CA GLY A 107 -3.18 -10.83 8.55
C GLY A 107 -4.42 -10.03 8.96
N LEU A 108 -5.43 -10.01 8.09
CA LEU A 108 -6.75 -9.50 8.46
C LEU A 108 -7.28 -10.32 9.64
N ASN A 109 -7.78 -9.65 10.68
CA ASN A 109 -8.30 -10.33 11.85
C ASN A 109 -9.54 -11.17 11.45
N PRO A 110 -9.61 -12.48 11.80
CA PRO A 110 -10.79 -13.31 11.56
C PRO A 110 -12.10 -12.82 12.22
N ALA A 111 -12.03 -11.83 13.11
CA ALA A 111 -13.20 -11.13 13.65
C ALA A 111 -13.65 -9.92 12.79
N GLU A 112 -12.92 -9.53 11.74
CA GLU A 112 -13.40 -8.59 10.74
C GLU A 112 -14.26 -9.33 9.72
N LYS A 113 -15.53 -8.94 9.63
CA LYS A 113 -16.50 -9.56 8.73
C LYS A 113 -16.46 -8.87 7.37
N THR A 114 -16.23 -9.66 6.34
CA THR A 114 -16.05 -9.22 4.96
C THR A 114 -17.36 -9.15 4.18
N VAL A 115 -17.33 -8.45 3.04
CA VAL A 115 -18.40 -8.42 2.04
C VAL A 115 -18.82 -9.82 1.60
N ALA A 116 -17.88 -10.78 1.50
CA ALA A 116 -18.20 -12.16 1.13
C ALA A 116 -19.06 -12.85 2.20
N GLU A 117 -18.74 -12.69 3.48
CA GLU A 117 -19.55 -13.25 4.58
C GLU A 117 -20.95 -12.64 4.63
N TYR A 118 -21.07 -11.30 4.56
CA TYR A 118 -22.37 -10.63 4.56
C TYR A 118 -23.26 -11.07 3.37
N LEU A 119 -22.67 -11.33 2.20
CA LEU A 119 -23.40 -11.81 1.02
C LEU A 119 -23.74 -13.31 1.13
N ARG A 120 -22.82 -14.14 1.63
CA ARG A 120 -23.03 -15.58 1.83
C ARG A 120 -24.19 -15.87 2.79
N GLU A 121 -24.30 -15.10 3.88
CA GLU A 121 -25.46 -15.13 4.79
C GLU A 121 -26.78 -14.76 4.09
N ARG A 122 -26.72 -14.00 2.99
CA ARG A 122 -27.87 -13.60 2.16
C ARG A 122 -28.08 -14.54 0.97
N GLY A 123 -27.48 -15.74 1.01
CA GLY A 123 -27.69 -16.81 0.01
C GLY A 123 -26.88 -16.64 -1.28
N TYR A 124 -25.89 -15.74 -1.31
CA TYR A 124 -24.97 -15.65 -2.43
C TYR A 124 -23.98 -16.81 -2.42
N ARG A 125 -23.67 -17.33 -3.60
CA ARG A 125 -22.43 -18.10 -3.81
C ARG A 125 -21.26 -17.14 -3.92
N THR A 126 -20.13 -17.44 -3.28
CA THR A 126 -18.97 -16.54 -3.22
C THR A 126 -17.72 -17.19 -3.81
N ALA A 127 -16.96 -16.44 -4.63
CA ALA A 127 -15.68 -16.90 -5.16
C ALA A 127 -14.63 -15.78 -5.19
N CYS A 128 -13.38 -16.16 -4.90
CA CYS A 128 -12.21 -15.31 -5.05
C CYS A 128 -11.27 -15.97 -6.07
N PHE A 129 -10.93 -15.27 -7.15
CA PHE A 129 -9.95 -15.77 -8.13
C PHE A 129 -8.81 -14.77 -8.32
N GLY A 130 -7.64 -15.08 -7.75
CA GLY A 130 -6.42 -14.29 -7.87
C GLY A 130 -5.77 -13.89 -6.55
N LYS A 131 -5.19 -12.69 -6.51
CA LYS A 131 -4.35 -12.21 -5.41
C LYS A 131 -5.16 -11.91 -4.15
N TRP A 132 -4.89 -12.65 -3.07
CA TRP A 132 -5.55 -12.43 -1.77
C TRP A 132 -4.90 -11.29 -0.96
N HIS A 133 -3.68 -11.51 -0.49
CA HIS A 133 -2.79 -10.57 0.19
C HIS A 133 -3.25 -10.00 1.54
N LEU A 134 -4.08 -10.73 2.28
CA LEU A 134 -4.55 -10.39 3.63
C LEU A 134 -4.04 -11.34 4.73
N GLY A 135 -2.90 -11.97 4.47
CA GLY A 135 -2.30 -13.00 5.32
C GLY A 135 -2.30 -14.36 4.61
N ASP A 136 -1.27 -15.17 4.86
CA ASP A 136 -1.06 -16.47 4.21
C ASP A 136 -1.10 -17.66 5.19
N GLN A 137 -1.44 -17.39 6.45
CA GLN A 137 -1.67 -18.42 7.47
C GLN A 137 -3.08 -19.00 7.33
N PRO A 138 -3.33 -20.27 7.72
CA PRO A 138 -4.61 -20.94 7.54
C PRO A 138 -5.83 -20.18 8.09
N GLU A 139 -5.64 -19.41 9.15
CA GLU A 139 -6.65 -18.57 9.80
C GLU A 139 -7.06 -17.34 8.96
N PHE A 140 -6.24 -16.94 8.00
CA PHE A 140 -6.42 -15.71 7.22
C PHE A 140 -6.78 -15.96 5.74
N LEU A 141 -6.90 -17.21 5.30
CA LEU A 141 -7.17 -17.57 3.89
C LEU A 141 -8.62 -17.22 3.46
N PRO A 142 -8.90 -17.10 2.15
CA PRO A 142 -10.20 -16.65 1.65
C PRO A 142 -11.41 -17.48 2.12
N LEU A 143 -11.26 -18.79 2.32
CA LEU A 143 -12.35 -19.66 2.77
C LEU A 143 -12.78 -19.38 4.22
N GLN A 144 -11.84 -18.89 5.05
CA GLN A 144 -12.08 -18.42 6.41
C GLN A 144 -12.68 -17.01 6.44
N GLN A 145 -12.74 -16.34 5.28
CA GLN A 145 -13.20 -14.96 5.07
C GLN A 145 -14.34 -14.92 4.04
N GLY A 146 -15.26 -15.89 4.15
CA GLY A 146 -16.56 -15.90 3.46
C GLY A 146 -16.60 -16.44 2.03
N PHE A 147 -15.48 -16.83 1.42
CA PHE A 147 -15.46 -17.35 0.04
C PHE A 147 -15.71 -18.86 -0.02
N ASP A 148 -16.66 -19.33 -0.84
CA ASP A 148 -16.93 -20.77 -1.03
C ASP A 148 -15.89 -21.47 -1.91
N ARG A 149 -15.17 -20.71 -2.77
CA ARG A 149 -14.10 -21.22 -3.66
C ARG A 149 -12.95 -20.23 -3.77
N TYR A 150 -11.72 -20.76 -3.87
CA TYR A 150 -10.52 -19.98 -4.17
C TYR A 150 -9.64 -20.63 -5.24
N LEU A 151 -9.11 -19.82 -6.16
CA LEU A 151 -7.91 -20.14 -6.93
C LEU A 151 -7.05 -18.89 -7.03
N GLY A 152 -5.82 -18.91 -6.54
CA GLY A 152 -4.97 -17.72 -6.65
C GLY A 152 -3.67 -17.74 -5.86
N ILE A 153 -2.95 -16.63 -5.97
CA ILE A 153 -1.72 -16.40 -5.21
C ILE A 153 -2.07 -15.68 -3.89
N PRO A 154 -1.66 -16.18 -2.71
CA PRO A 154 -2.08 -15.60 -1.44
C PRO A 154 -1.42 -14.25 -1.08
N TYR A 155 -0.44 -13.78 -1.87
CA TYR A 155 0.32 -12.54 -1.69
C TYR A 155 0.77 -11.94 -3.04
N SER A 156 1.65 -10.93 -3.08
CA SER A 156 2.22 -10.44 -4.36
C SER A 156 3.07 -11.52 -5.06
N ASN A 157 3.06 -11.53 -6.39
CA ASN A 157 3.80 -12.48 -7.22
C ASN A 157 5.33 -12.33 -7.23
N ASP A 158 5.87 -11.18 -6.82
CA ASP A 158 7.31 -10.97 -6.60
C ASP A 158 7.82 -11.56 -5.28
N MET A 159 6.93 -11.95 -4.36
CA MET A 159 7.29 -12.49 -3.04
C MET A 159 7.67 -13.98 -3.09
N GLN A 160 8.45 -14.34 -4.10
CA GLN A 160 8.93 -15.69 -4.35
C GLN A 160 9.90 -16.14 -3.25
N ARG A 161 9.87 -17.44 -2.93
CA ARG A 161 10.89 -18.11 -2.11
C ARG A 161 11.36 -19.36 -2.83
N ARG A 162 12.56 -19.86 -2.49
CA ARG A 162 13.05 -21.13 -3.03
C ARG A 162 12.35 -22.27 -2.27
N ALA A 163 11.61 -23.11 -2.98
CA ALA A 163 11.11 -24.36 -2.43
C ALA A 163 12.28 -25.29 -2.05
N LYS A 164 12.09 -26.12 -1.02
CA LYS A 164 13.10 -27.08 -0.55
C LYS A 164 13.40 -28.11 -1.63
N GLY A 165 14.67 -28.34 -1.92
CA GLY A 165 15.14 -29.11 -3.09
C GLY A 165 14.93 -28.42 -4.45
N GLY A 166 14.42 -27.18 -4.48
CA GLY A 166 14.07 -26.44 -5.69
C GLY A 166 15.21 -25.53 -6.19
N ALA A 167 15.47 -25.60 -7.50
CA ALA A 167 16.52 -24.79 -8.14
C ALA A 167 16.12 -23.34 -8.43
N ASP A 168 14.82 -23.03 -8.47
CA ASP A 168 14.27 -21.72 -8.83
C ASP A 168 13.44 -21.10 -7.69
N PRO A 169 13.37 -19.76 -7.57
CA PRO A 169 12.35 -19.09 -6.77
C PRO A 169 10.95 -19.37 -7.33
N VAL A 170 9.98 -19.57 -6.45
CA VAL A 170 8.59 -19.88 -6.80
C VAL A 170 7.59 -19.11 -5.93
N VAL A 171 6.38 -18.96 -6.44
CA VAL A 171 5.20 -18.44 -5.75
C VAL A 171 4.09 -19.50 -5.78
N PRO A 172 3.33 -19.73 -4.69
CA PRO A 172 2.33 -20.79 -4.66
C PRO A 172 1.03 -20.30 -5.31
N LEU A 173 0.48 -21.12 -6.19
CA LEU A 173 -0.92 -21.07 -6.59
C LEU A 173 -1.70 -21.99 -5.66
N LEU A 174 -2.62 -21.42 -4.90
CA LEU A 174 -3.54 -22.15 -4.04
C LEU A 174 -4.83 -22.45 -4.78
N ARG A 175 -5.36 -23.66 -4.57
CA ARG A 175 -6.76 -24.01 -4.83
C ARG A 175 -7.40 -24.29 -3.47
N ASP A 176 -8.43 -23.53 -3.15
CA ASP A 176 -9.04 -23.49 -1.82
C ASP A 176 -7.94 -23.31 -0.76
N ASN A 177 -7.82 -24.20 0.23
CA ASN A 177 -6.80 -24.09 1.28
C ASN A 177 -5.53 -24.95 1.02
N ALA A 178 -5.34 -25.46 -0.20
CA ALA A 178 -4.21 -26.31 -0.57
C ALA A 178 -3.32 -25.68 -1.66
N VAL A 179 -2.01 -25.93 -1.62
CA VAL A 179 -1.09 -25.57 -2.72
C VAL A 179 -1.37 -26.51 -3.90
N ASP A 180 -1.86 -25.95 -5.00
CA ASP A 180 -2.16 -26.64 -6.26
C ASP A 180 -0.90 -26.75 -7.13
N ARG A 181 -0.18 -25.63 -7.29
CA ARG A 181 1.06 -25.53 -8.07
C ARG A 181 2.05 -24.59 -7.40
N LEU A 182 3.35 -24.81 -7.62
CA LEU A 182 4.40 -23.83 -7.38
C LEU A 182 4.80 -23.24 -8.74
N LEU A 183 4.59 -21.94 -8.91
CA LEU A 183 4.83 -21.22 -10.15
C LEU A 183 6.21 -20.55 -10.10
N ARG A 184 7.07 -20.82 -11.08
CA ARG A 184 8.25 -19.99 -11.37
C ARG A 184 7.80 -18.79 -12.21
N ASP A 185 8.70 -17.84 -12.40
CA ASP A 185 8.53 -16.66 -13.25
C ASP A 185 7.82 -16.95 -14.59
N ALA A 186 8.36 -17.83 -15.44
CA ALA A 186 7.76 -18.11 -16.74
C ALA A 186 6.35 -18.74 -16.65
N ASP A 187 6.09 -19.53 -15.59
CA ASP A 187 4.80 -20.18 -15.35
C ASP A 187 3.71 -19.16 -14.98
N GLN A 188 4.09 -17.96 -14.50
CA GLN A 188 3.14 -16.88 -14.21
C GLN A 188 2.38 -16.38 -15.44
N SER A 189 2.89 -16.64 -16.65
CA SER A 189 2.21 -16.24 -17.89
C SER A 189 0.92 -17.02 -18.21
N GLU A 190 0.52 -17.94 -17.34
CA GLU A 190 -0.79 -18.59 -17.40
C GLU A 190 -1.83 -17.93 -16.49
N ILE A 191 -1.44 -17.09 -15.50
CA ILE A 191 -2.32 -16.77 -14.36
C ILE A 191 -3.56 -15.96 -14.76
N THR A 192 -3.44 -14.98 -15.67
CA THR A 192 -4.60 -14.19 -16.10
C THR A 192 -5.64 -15.07 -16.76
N ARG A 193 -5.23 -15.92 -17.71
CA ARG A 193 -6.09 -16.93 -18.34
C ARG A 193 -6.69 -17.89 -17.31
N LEU A 194 -5.91 -18.43 -16.37
CA LEU A 194 -6.42 -19.36 -15.35
C LEU A 194 -7.50 -18.73 -14.47
N TYR A 195 -7.31 -17.48 -14.01
CA TYR A 195 -8.33 -16.77 -13.22
C TYR A 195 -9.58 -16.47 -14.05
N THR A 196 -9.41 -16.07 -15.33
CA THR A 196 -10.52 -15.85 -16.26
C THR A 196 -11.33 -17.14 -16.47
N GLU A 197 -10.66 -18.27 -16.69
CA GLU A 197 -11.30 -19.56 -16.90
C GLU A 197 -12.06 -20.06 -15.66
N GLU A 198 -11.54 -19.88 -14.45
CA GLU A 198 -12.29 -20.19 -13.21
C GLU A 198 -13.48 -19.23 -13.01
N ALA A 199 -13.32 -17.94 -13.28
CA ALA A 199 -14.41 -16.97 -13.21
C ALA A 199 -15.56 -17.35 -14.15
N LEU A 200 -15.25 -17.70 -15.41
CA LEU A 200 -16.23 -18.19 -16.38
C LEU A 200 -16.86 -19.52 -15.95
N ARG A 201 -16.09 -20.47 -15.38
CA ARG A 201 -16.64 -21.70 -14.78
C ARG A 201 -17.59 -21.39 -13.63
N PHE A 202 -17.25 -20.47 -12.73
CA PHE A 202 -18.09 -20.10 -11.59
C PHE A 202 -19.40 -19.42 -12.02
N ILE A 203 -19.35 -18.49 -12.99
CA ILE A 203 -20.55 -17.86 -13.57
C ILE A 203 -21.47 -18.93 -14.19
N ARG A 204 -20.90 -19.91 -14.91
CA ARG A 204 -21.65 -21.05 -15.47
C ARG A 204 -22.25 -21.94 -14.38
N ASP A 205 -21.47 -22.31 -13.37
CA ASP A 205 -21.91 -23.16 -12.25
C ASP A 205 -22.99 -22.49 -11.40
N ALA A 206 -23.00 -21.16 -11.28
CA ALA A 206 -23.97 -20.42 -10.47
C ALA A 206 -25.39 -20.45 -11.07
N GLY A 207 -25.49 -20.43 -12.40
CA GLY A 207 -26.77 -20.43 -13.11
C GLY A 207 -27.66 -19.27 -12.67
N GLU A 208 -28.83 -19.58 -12.12
CA GLU A 208 -29.79 -18.58 -11.64
C GLU A 208 -29.52 -18.07 -10.22
N GLN A 209 -28.65 -18.72 -9.44
CA GLN A 209 -28.36 -18.28 -8.07
C GLN A 209 -27.57 -16.96 -8.05
N PRO A 210 -27.86 -16.04 -7.12
CA PRO A 210 -27.05 -14.83 -6.96
C PRO A 210 -25.61 -15.22 -6.58
N PHE A 211 -24.64 -14.54 -7.17
CA PHE A 211 -23.23 -14.80 -6.90
C PHE A 211 -22.43 -13.52 -6.70
N PHE A 212 -21.39 -13.63 -5.87
CA PHE A 212 -20.35 -12.64 -5.67
C PHE A 212 -19.03 -13.20 -6.18
N LEU A 213 -18.49 -12.59 -7.23
CA LEU A 213 -17.18 -12.91 -7.77
C LEU A 213 -16.22 -11.75 -7.47
N TYR A 214 -15.25 -12.01 -6.62
CA TYR A 214 -14.07 -11.17 -6.47
C TYR A 214 -12.98 -11.71 -7.40
N LEU A 215 -12.57 -10.92 -8.39
CA LEU A 215 -11.55 -11.25 -9.39
C LEU A 215 -10.32 -10.33 -9.20
N PRO A 216 -9.54 -10.50 -8.13
CA PRO A 216 -8.31 -9.75 -7.90
C PRO A 216 -7.16 -10.23 -8.80
N HIS A 217 -7.10 -9.74 -10.04
CA HIS A 217 -5.97 -10.02 -10.93
C HIS A 217 -4.63 -9.64 -10.27
N THR A 218 -3.66 -10.55 -10.35
CA THR A 218 -2.23 -10.29 -10.04
C THR A 218 -1.50 -9.60 -11.20
N ALA A 219 -2.17 -9.50 -12.35
CA ALA A 219 -1.60 -8.92 -13.56
C ALA A 219 -1.26 -7.43 -13.36
N VAL A 220 -0.23 -7.01 -14.09
CA VAL A 220 0.44 -5.69 -14.10
C VAL A 220 1.28 -5.32 -12.86
N HIS A 221 1.25 -6.14 -11.79
CA HIS A 221 2.26 -6.09 -10.73
C HIS A 221 3.51 -6.89 -11.12
N THR A 222 4.70 -6.31 -10.88
CA THR A 222 5.97 -6.97 -11.22
C THR A 222 6.18 -8.28 -10.44
N PRO A 223 6.86 -9.31 -11.00
CA PRO A 223 7.44 -9.39 -12.33
C PRO A 223 6.38 -9.52 -13.43
N ILE A 224 6.60 -8.79 -14.54
CA ILE A 224 5.62 -8.68 -15.63
C ILE A 224 5.72 -9.88 -16.58
N TRP A 225 4.65 -10.70 -16.60
CA TRP A 225 4.56 -11.96 -17.36
C TRP A 225 3.24 -12.08 -18.16
N PRO A 226 3.03 -11.28 -19.22
CA PRO A 226 1.89 -11.45 -20.12
C PRO A 226 1.86 -12.82 -20.79
N GLY A 227 0.64 -13.31 -21.02
CA GLY A 227 0.34 -14.53 -21.77
C GLY A 227 0.84 -14.48 -23.21
N ALA A 228 1.17 -15.64 -23.77
CA ALA A 228 1.86 -15.76 -25.06
C ALA A 228 1.13 -15.09 -26.24
N ALA A 229 -0.20 -14.96 -26.20
CA ALA A 229 -0.98 -14.28 -27.24
C ALA A 229 -0.76 -12.75 -27.28
N PHE A 230 -0.41 -12.15 -26.13
CA PHE A 230 -0.33 -10.72 -25.90
C PHE A 230 1.10 -10.15 -25.94
N ARG A 231 2.13 -11.00 -25.83
CA ARG A 231 3.54 -10.56 -25.88
C ARG A 231 3.88 -9.81 -27.17
N GLY A 232 4.43 -8.60 -27.02
CA GLY A 232 4.83 -7.74 -28.13
C GLY A 232 3.67 -7.21 -28.96
N ARG A 233 2.47 -7.08 -28.39
CA ARG A 233 1.28 -6.53 -29.06
C ARG A 233 1.10 -5.05 -28.78
N SER A 234 1.45 -4.63 -27.57
CA SER A 234 1.15 -3.31 -27.05
C SER A 234 2.25 -2.29 -27.36
N GLY A 235 1.86 -1.02 -27.50
CA GLY A 235 2.79 0.10 -27.62
C GLY A 235 3.53 0.42 -26.31
N ASN A 236 3.09 -0.13 -25.18
CA ASN A 236 3.67 0.11 -23.85
C ASN A 236 4.48 -1.10 -23.32
N GLY A 237 5.10 -1.86 -24.24
CA GLY A 237 5.93 -3.02 -23.92
C GLY A 237 5.18 -4.09 -23.12
N ARG A 238 5.93 -4.88 -22.32
CA ARG A 238 5.35 -6.01 -21.58
C ARG A 238 4.32 -5.61 -20.51
N PHE A 239 4.42 -4.39 -19.96
CA PHE A 239 3.38 -3.85 -19.08
C PHE A 239 2.08 -3.67 -19.85
N GLY A 240 2.13 -2.97 -21.00
CA GLY A 240 0.99 -2.80 -21.90
C GLY A 240 0.41 -4.13 -22.36
N ASP A 241 1.24 -5.08 -22.77
CA ASP A 241 0.80 -6.43 -23.17
C ASP A 241 -0.05 -7.10 -22.07
N TRP A 242 0.29 -6.90 -20.80
CA TRP A 242 -0.45 -7.49 -19.69
C TRP A 242 -1.74 -6.72 -19.36
N VAL A 243 -1.77 -5.40 -19.58
CA VAL A 243 -3.01 -4.61 -19.55
C VAL A 243 -3.99 -5.05 -20.65
N GLU A 244 -3.50 -5.33 -21.86
CA GLU A 244 -4.33 -5.85 -22.96
C GLU A 244 -4.89 -7.25 -22.67
N GLU A 245 -4.14 -8.09 -21.94
CA GLU A 245 -4.64 -9.39 -21.45
C GLU A 245 -5.70 -9.24 -20.35
N VAL A 246 -5.58 -8.23 -19.47
CA VAL A 246 -6.62 -7.90 -18.48
C VAL A 246 -7.88 -7.37 -19.16
N ASP A 247 -7.76 -6.53 -20.19
CA ASP A 247 -8.90 -6.08 -20.99
C ASP A 247 -9.60 -7.27 -21.67
N TRP A 248 -8.85 -8.20 -22.25
CA TRP A 248 -9.40 -9.45 -22.78
C TRP A 248 -10.17 -10.24 -21.72
N SER A 249 -9.62 -10.39 -20.50
CA SER A 249 -10.30 -11.04 -19.37
C SER A 249 -11.65 -10.37 -19.07
N VAL A 250 -11.68 -9.04 -18.94
CA VAL A 250 -12.91 -8.26 -18.75
C VAL A 250 -13.90 -8.51 -19.90
N GLY A 251 -13.40 -8.51 -21.14
CA GLY A 251 -14.19 -8.84 -22.33
C GLY A 251 -14.87 -10.20 -22.25
N GLN A 252 -14.13 -11.25 -21.86
CA GLN A 252 -14.70 -12.60 -21.69
C GLN A 252 -15.82 -12.62 -20.64
N ILE A 253 -15.61 -11.97 -19.49
CA ILE A 253 -16.63 -11.91 -18.41
C ILE A 253 -17.89 -11.20 -18.90
N LEU A 254 -17.76 -10.01 -19.50
CA LEU A 254 -18.91 -9.24 -20.00
C LEU A 254 -19.67 -9.97 -21.11
N ASP A 255 -18.96 -10.69 -21.98
CA ASP A 255 -19.60 -11.44 -23.08
C ASP A 255 -20.27 -12.74 -22.58
N GLU A 256 -19.71 -13.46 -21.61
CA GLU A 256 -20.39 -14.61 -20.96
C GLU A 256 -21.66 -14.16 -20.22
N LEU A 257 -21.64 -13.00 -19.53
CA LEU A 257 -22.84 -12.43 -18.90
C LEU A 257 -23.95 -12.14 -19.92
N ARG A 258 -23.62 -11.53 -21.07
CA ARG A 258 -24.59 -11.28 -22.15
C ARG A 258 -25.10 -12.59 -22.78
N GLN A 259 -24.22 -13.55 -23.06
CA GLN A 259 -24.59 -14.86 -23.60
C GLN A 259 -25.56 -15.62 -22.69
N ARG A 260 -25.48 -15.40 -21.37
CA ARG A 260 -26.38 -15.99 -20.37
C ARG A 260 -27.56 -15.12 -19.96
N GLN A 261 -27.72 -13.93 -20.56
CA GLN A 261 -28.78 -12.97 -20.20
C GLN A 261 -28.72 -12.53 -18.72
N LEU A 262 -27.52 -12.59 -18.13
CA LEU A 262 -27.22 -12.18 -16.76
C LEU A 262 -26.78 -10.71 -16.68
N ASP A 263 -26.44 -10.08 -17.80
CA ASP A 263 -26.00 -8.69 -17.92
C ASP A 263 -26.96 -7.71 -17.22
N ARG A 264 -28.28 -7.83 -17.46
CA ARG A 264 -29.30 -6.96 -16.86
C ARG A 264 -29.56 -7.21 -15.36
N ARG A 265 -28.91 -8.21 -14.76
CA ARG A 265 -28.99 -8.54 -13.33
C ARG A 265 -27.62 -8.64 -12.66
N THR A 266 -26.58 -8.06 -13.26
CA THR A 266 -25.21 -8.14 -12.73
C THR A 266 -24.58 -6.75 -12.64
N LEU A 267 -24.14 -6.36 -11.44
CA LEU A 267 -23.20 -5.25 -11.28
C LEU A 267 -21.79 -5.77 -11.56
N VAL A 268 -21.07 -5.11 -12.46
CA VAL A 268 -19.63 -5.29 -12.64
C VAL A 268 -18.91 -3.99 -12.28
N LEU A 269 -18.01 -4.05 -11.29
CA LEU A 269 -17.12 -2.95 -10.91
C LEU A 269 -15.69 -3.33 -11.27
N PHE A 270 -15.05 -2.54 -12.14
CA PHE A 270 -13.63 -2.64 -12.47
C PHE A 270 -12.86 -1.52 -11.76
N THR A 271 -11.77 -1.83 -11.05
CA THR A 271 -10.89 -0.84 -10.41
C THR A 271 -9.46 -1.40 -10.21
N SER A 272 -8.54 -0.56 -9.73
CA SER A 272 -7.21 -0.94 -9.24
C SER A 272 -7.12 -0.88 -7.71
N ASP A 273 -6.16 -1.59 -7.11
CA ASP A 273 -5.92 -1.57 -5.67
C ASP A 273 -5.06 -0.38 -5.21
N ASN A 274 -4.09 0.06 -5.99
CA ASN A 274 -3.34 1.29 -5.72
C ASN A 274 -2.88 1.96 -7.02
N GLY A 275 -2.28 3.15 -6.90
CA GLY A 275 -1.59 3.82 -8.00
C GLY A 275 -0.43 3.00 -8.60
N PRO A 276 0.17 3.45 -9.71
CA PRO A 276 1.18 2.69 -10.43
C PRO A 276 2.52 2.66 -9.72
N TRP A 277 3.27 1.57 -9.89
CA TRP A 277 4.60 1.44 -9.27
C TRP A 277 5.70 2.13 -10.07
N LEU A 278 5.67 3.47 -10.11
CA LEU A 278 6.54 4.32 -10.95
C LEU A 278 8.05 3.99 -10.90
N ILE A 279 8.56 3.48 -9.77
CA ILE A 279 9.98 3.07 -9.63
C ILE A 279 10.36 1.84 -10.46
N ARG A 280 9.41 1.21 -11.16
CA ARG A 280 9.62 0.09 -12.09
C ARG A 280 9.86 0.53 -13.54
N GLY A 281 9.82 1.84 -13.83
CA GLY A 281 10.15 2.37 -15.15
C GLY A 281 9.19 1.84 -16.21
N ALA A 282 9.72 1.19 -17.26
CA ALA A 282 8.92 0.57 -18.32
C ALA A 282 8.05 -0.62 -17.87
N ASP A 283 8.28 -1.14 -16.66
CA ASP A 283 7.43 -2.16 -16.02
C ASP A 283 6.50 -1.58 -14.95
N GLY A 284 6.38 -0.25 -14.89
CA GLY A 284 5.43 0.48 -14.04
C GLY A 284 4.39 1.20 -14.88
N GLY A 285 3.18 1.31 -14.34
CA GLY A 285 2.08 2.01 -14.98
C GLY A 285 2.17 3.54 -14.96
N SER A 286 1.13 4.19 -15.49
CA SER A 286 0.99 5.63 -15.63
C SER A 286 -0.01 6.23 -14.65
N ALA A 287 0.40 7.30 -13.95
CA ALA A 287 -0.50 8.10 -13.12
C ALA A 287 -1.36 9.07 -13.95
N GLY A 288 -1.14 9.14 -15.27
CA GLY A 288 -1.77 10.13 -16.14
C GLY A 288 -1.44 11.56 -15.69
N PRO A 289 -2.44 12.43 -15.47
CA PRO A 289 -2.22 13.80 -14.99
C PRO A 289 -1.99 13.90 -13.46
N LEU A 290 -2.06 12.79 -12.73
CA LEU A 290 -2.00 12.77 -11.26
C LEU A 290 -0.55 12.73 -10.76
N ARG A 291 -0.32 13.30 -9.57
CA ARG A 291 1.00 13.36 -8.94
C ARG A 291 1.31 12.09 -8.14
N GLY A 292 2.56 11.63 -8.17
CA GLY A 292 3.02 10.46 -7.40
C GLY A 292 2.48 9.12 -7.90
N GLY A 293 2.79 8.05 -7.16
CA GLY A 293 2.38 6.68 -7.47
C GLY A 293 2.29 5.79 -6.23
N LYS A 294 2.34 4.46 -6.43
CA LYS A 294 2.28 3.45 -5.35
C LYS A 294 3.15 3.82 -4.16
N GLY A 295 2.62 3.62 -2.96
CA GLY A 295 3.25 3.98 -1.69
C GLY A 295 3.04 5.43 -1.26
N SER A 296 2.46 6.30 -2.10
CA SER A 296 2.19 7.70 -1.76
C SER A 296 0.72 8.03 -1.54
N THR A 297 0.46 9.10 -0.78
CA THR A 297 -0.87 9.69 -0.57
C THR A 297 -1.15 10.90 -1.49
N TRP A 298 -0.29 11.14 -2.48
CA TRP A 298 -0.61 12.00 -3.62
C TRP A 298 -1.73 11.36 -4.45
N GLU A 299 -2.45 12.13 -5.28
CA GLU A 299 -3.59 11.62 -6.05
C GLU A 299 -3.22 10.38 -6.87
N GLY A 300 -2.07 10.39 -7.55
CA GLY A 300 -1.60 9.28 -8.38
C GLY A 300 -1.23 8.02 -7.60
N GLY A 301 -1.11 8.08 -6.27
CA GLY A 301 -0.87 6.91 -5.42
C GLY A 301 -2.14 6.21 -4.92
N VAL A 302 -3.28 6.91 -4.86
CA VAL A 302 -4.52 6.39 -4.25
C VAL A 302 -5.78 6.51 -5.12
N ARG A 303 -5.78 7.38 -6.13
CA ARG A 303 -6.92 7.59 -7.03
C ARG A 303 -6.76 6.68 -8.24
N VAL A 304 -7.73 5.80 -8.44
CA VAL A 304 -7.60 4.63 -9.31
C VAL A 304 -8.66 4.63 -10.42
N PRO A 305 -8.37 4.09 -11.61
CA PRO A 305 -9.30 4.12 -12.73
C PRO A 305 -10.46 3.17 -12.42
N THR A 306 -11.70 3.67 -12.43
CA THR A 306 -12.86 2.89 -11.99
C THR A 306 -14.04 3.00 -12.96
N VAL A 307 -14.63 1.86 -13.33
CA VAL A 307 -15.81 1.76 -14.19
C VAL A 307 -16.83 0.83 -13.55
N ALA A 308 -18.08 1.28 -13.46
CA ALA A 308 -19.22 0.49 -13.01
C ALA A 308 -20.18 0.25 -14.18
N TRP A 309 -20.62 -1.00 -14.36
CA TRP A 309 -21.45 -1.42 -15.49
C TRP A 309 -22.60 -2.31 -15.02
N TRP A 310 -23.81 -1.98 -15.44
CA TRP A 310 -25.03 -2.77 -15.23
C TRP A 310 -26.12 -2.29 -16.22
N PRO A 311 -26.23 -2.90 -17.41
CA PRO A 311 -27.17 -2.48 -18.45
C PRO A 311 -28.61 -2.45 -17.96
N GLY A 312 -29.32 -1.36 -18.25
CA GLY A 312 -30.72 -1.15 -17.84
C GLY A 312 -30.90 -0.78 -16.37
N ARG A 313 -29.82 -0.52 -15.62
CA ARG A 313 -29.86 -0.03 -14.23
C ARG A 313 -28.94 1.15 -13.98
N ILE A 314 -27.71 1.12 -14.50
CA ILE A 314 -26.81 2.28 -14.55
C ILE A 314 -27.05 3.03 -15.87
N PRO A 315 -27.29 4.35 -15.86
CA PRO A 315 -27.35 5.14 -17.09
C PRO A 315 -26.03 5.12 -17.85
N ALA A 316 -26.09 4.71 -19.13
CA ALA A 316 -24.91 4.50 -19.97
C ALA A 316 -24.20 5.81 -20.35
N GLY A 317 -22.87 5.73 -20.51
CA GLY A 317 -22.03 6.83 -20.97
C GLY A 317 -21.84 7.96 -19.96
N ARG A 318 -22.22 7.77 -18.68
CA ARG A 318 -22.03 8.77 -17.63
C ARG A 318 -20.60 8.80 -17.11
N SER A 319 -20.20 9.96 -16.59
CA SER A 319 -18.94 10.17 -15.90
C SER A 319 -19.17 11.09 -14.71
N THR A 320 -18.67 10.72 -13.53
CA THR A 320 -18.88 11.47 -12.27
C THR A 320 -17.57 11.72 -11.53
N ASP A 321 -17.43 12.89 -10.92
CA ASP A 321 -16.28 13.29 -10.09
C ASP A 321 -16.58 13.25 -8.58
N ARG A 322 -17.74 12.71 -8.19
CA ARG A 322 -18.15 12.52 -6.79
C ARG A 322 -17.20 11.56 -6.07
N ILE A 323 -16.94 11.84 -4.79
CA ILE A 323 -15.95 11.10 -4.00
C ILE A 323 -16.53 9.73 -3.66
N ALA A 324 -15.86 8.69 -4.12
CA ALA A 324 -16.15 7.30 -3.81
C ALA A 324 -14.83 6.56 -3.49
N GLY A 325 -14.89 5.35 -2.97
CA GLY A 325 -13.68 4.54 -2.82
C GLY A 325 -13.91 3.08 -2.50
N THR A 326 -12.82 2.31 -2.34
CA THR A 326 -12.89 0.86 -2.09
C THR A 326 -13.68 0.53 -0.82
N ILE A 327 -13.59 1.37 0.22
CA ILE A 327 -14.41 1.25 1.44
C ILE A 327 -15.93 1.29 1.20
N ASP A 328 -16.38 1.84 0.08
CA ASP A 328 -17.80 1.94 -0.25
C ASP A 328 -18.34 0.65 -0.91
N VAL A 329 -17.47 -0.29 -1.30
CA VAL A 329 -17.86 -1.55 -1.97
C VAL A 329 -18.70 -2.43 -1.06
N LEU A 330 -18.27 -2.71 0.17
CA LEU A 330 -19.02 -3.56 1.11
C LEU A 330 -20.47 -3.07 1.32
N PRO A 331 -20.73 -1.83 1.79
CA PRO A 331 -22.11 -1.39 2.03
C PRO A 331 -22.95 -1.36 0.74
N THR A 332 -22.36 -1.02 -0.41
CA THR A 332 -23.06 -1.10 -1.70
C THR A 332 -23.53 -2.52 -2.01
N CYS A 333 -22.66 -3.51 -1.83
CA CYS A 333 -22.99 -4.90 -2.12
C CYS A 333 -24.09 -5.44 -1.20
N VAL A 334 -24.03 -5.12 0.10
CA VAL A 334 -25.03 -5.56 1.08
C VAL A 334 -26.39 -4.89 0.84
N GLU A 335 -26.42 -3.62 0.43
CA GLU A 335 -27.66 -2.95 0.03
C GLU A 335 -28.27 -3.55 -1.23
N LEU A 336 -27.45 -3.85 -2.24
CA LEU A 336 -27.90 -4.52 -3.46
C LEU A 336 -28.44 -5.93 -3.21
N ALA A 337 -27.92 -6.62 -2.19
CA ALA A 337 -28.45 -7.88 -1.67
C ALA A 337 -29.71 -7.72 -0.79
N GLY A 338 -30.28 -6.51 -0.69
CA GLY A 338 -31.52 -6.22 0.03
C GLY A 338 -31.37 -6.08 1.55
N GLY A 339 -30.16 -5.82 2.06
CA GLY A 339 -29.90 -5.67 3.49
C GLY A 339 -29.16 -4.39 3.87
N VAL A 340 -28.77 -4.30 5.14
CA VAL A 340 -27.85 -3.27 5.65
C VAL A 340 -26.65 -3.95 6.31
N VAL A 341 -25.54 -3.22 6.45
CA VAL A 341 -24.34 -3.74 7.14
C VAL A 341 -24.59 -3.75 8.64
N GLU A 342 -25.01 -4.90 9.16
CA GLU A 342 -25.26 -5.11 10.58
C GLU A 342 -23.91 -5.20 11.32
N THR A 343 -23.54 -4.12 12.01
CA THR A 343 -22.33 -4.02 12.83
C THR A 343 -22.53 -3.02 13.97
N GLU A 344 -22.09 -3.39 15.18
CA GLU A 344 -21.99 -2.47 16.34
C GLU A 344 -20.73 -1.60 16.27
N ARG A 345 -19.75 -1.97 15.43
CA ARG A 345 -18.48 -1.26 15.24
C ARG A 345 -18.59 -0.25 14.08
N PRO A 346 -18.03 0.97 14.20
CA PRO A 346 -18.15 2.01 13.16
C PRO A 346 -17.63 1.57 11.79
N LEU A 347 -18.43 1.80 10.75
CA LEU A 347 -18.11 1.55 9.33
C LEU A 347 -17.69 2.86 8.65
N ASP A 348 -16.63 2.85 7.84
CA ASP A 348 -16.18 4.06 7.11
C ASP A 348 -16.85 4.23 5.75
N GLY A 349 -17.23 3.11 5.13
CA GLY A 349 -17.94 3.02 3.86
C GLY A 349 -19.36 3.56 3.88
N ARG A 350 -19.82 4.07 2.74
CA ARG A 350 -21.21 4.45 2.46
C ARG A 350 -21.63 3.80 1.14
N SER A 351 -22.91 3.50 0.98
CA SER A 351 -23.39 2.86 -0.25
C SER A 351 -23.24 3.77 -1.47
N LEU A 352 -22.80 3.19 -2.59
CA LEU A 352 -22.71 3.84 -3.90
C LEU A 352 -24.01 3.75 -4.69
N THR A 353 -25.04 3.02 -4.22
CA THR A 353 -26.30 2.88 -4.96
C THR A 353 -26.94 4.21 -5.37
N PRO A 354 -26.88 5.33 -4.60
CA PRO A 354 -27.42 6.60 -5.08
C PRO A 354 -26.61 7.13 -6.27
N LEU A 355 -25.27 6.97 -6.24
CA LEU A 355 -24.36 7.45 -7.29
C LEU A 355 -24.44 6.60 -8.57
N LEU A 356 -24.55 5.27 -8.41
CA LEU A 356 -24.66 4.31 -9.51
C LEU A 356 -25.96 4.49 -10.31
N PHE A 357 -27.08 4.76 -9.63
CA PHE A 357 -28.42 4.79 -10.24
C PHE A 357 -29.01 6.20 -10.42
N ALA A 358 -28.28 7.27 -10.06
CA ALA A 358 -28.73 8.62 -10.35
C ALA A 358 -28.77 8.89 -11.87
N GLU A 359 -29.76 9.68 -12.30
CA GLU A 359 -29.82 10.22 -13.67
C GLU A 359 -28.90 11.45 -13.85
N THR A 360 -28.51 12.11 -12.76
CA THR A 360 -27.74 13.36 -12.79
C THR A 360 -26.65 13.42 -11.71
N ASP A 361 -25.65 14.27 -11.93
CA ASP A 361 -24.52 14.49 -11.03
C ASP A 361 -24.77 15.55 -9.95
N ALA A 362 -25.95 15.53 -9.32
CA ALA A 362 -26.28 16.46 -8.22
C ALA A 362 -25.41 16.22 -6.98
N ALA A 363 -25.07 17.28 -6.23
CA ALA A 363 -24.14 17.21 -5.10
C ALA A 363 -24.65 16.35 -3.93
N GLU A 364 -25.97 16.32 -3.74
CA GLU A 364 -26.67 15.58 -2.69
C GLU A 364 -26.65 14.05 -2.91
N VAL A 365 -26.39 13.60 -4.14
CA VAL A 365 -26.29 12.18 -4.51
C VAL A 365 -25.06 11.51 -3.89
N SER A 366 -23.99 12.28 -3.65
CA SER A 366 -22.76 11.76 -3.04
C SER A 366 -22.93 11.60 -1.55
N GLY A 367 -23.36 10.40 -1.12
CA GLY A 367 -23.46 10.06 0.31
C GLY A 367 -22.15 10.28 1.08
N ARG A 368 -20.99 10.25 0.39
CA ARG A 368 -19.65 10.61 0.91
C ARG A 368 -19.31 12.06 0.56
N GLN A 369 -18.82 12.81 1.55
CA GLN A 369 -18.33 14.18 1.40
C GLN A 369 -16.81 14.29 1.64
N GLU A 370 -16.23 13.33 2.39
CA GLU A 370 -14.81 13.29 2.76
C GLU A 370 -14.09 12.01 2.31
N HIS A 371 -12.79 12.16 2.01
CA HIS A 371 -11.83 11.05 1.93
C HIS A 371 -10.56 11.38 2.73
N TYR A 372 -9.99 10.39 3.40
CA TYR A 372 -8.83 10.53 4.28
C TYR A 372 -7.66 9.67 3.77
N TYR A 373 -6.49 10.28 3.65
CA TYR A 373 -5.34 9.69 3.00
C TYR A 373 -4.35 9.19 4.06
N PHE A 374 -4.35 7.88 4.30
CA PHE A 374 -3.46 7.24 5.26
C PHE A 374 -2.22 6.63 4.60
N SER A 375 -1.08 6.75 5.28
CA SER A 375 0.12 5.92 5.05
C SER A 375 0.42 5.19 6.34
N GLY A 376 0.12 3.89 6.39
CA GLY A 376 0.01 3.15 7.65
C GLY A 376 -1.02 3.78 8.58
N TYR A 377 -0.61 4.07 9.81
CA TYR A 377 -1.45 4.78 10.78
C TYR A 377 -1.31 6.31 10.72
N ASN A 378 -0.41 6.86 9.89
CA ASN A 378 -0.22 8.30 9.75
C ASN A 378 -1.23 8.88 8.74
N LEU A 379 -2.06 9.84 9.16
CA LEU A 379 -2.98 10.57 8.29
C LEU A 379 -2.23 11.72 7.64
N GLN A 380 -2.00 11.63 6.33
CA GLN A 380 -1.15 12.58 5.60
C GLN A 380 -1.94 13.66 4.86
N ALA A 381 -3.20 13.40 4.50
CA ALA A 381 -4.09 14.39 3.89
C ALA A 381 -5.58 14.08 4.14
N VAL A 382 -6.43 15.07 3.87
CA VAL A 382 -7.90 14.98 3.83
C VAL A 382 -8.44 15.72 2.61
N ARG A 383 -9.47 15.17 1.96
CA ARG A 383 -10.24 15.81 0.88
C ARG A 383 -11.68 16.04 1.32
N ARG A 384 -12.24 17.23 1.05
CA ARG A 384 -13.68 17.53 1.10
C ARG A 384 -14.08 18.29 -0.17
N GLY A 385 -15.07 17.79 -0.90
CA GLY A 385 -15.46 18.37 -2.19
C GLY A 385 -14.27 18.43 -3.18
N PRO A 386 -13.94 19.58 -3.79
CA PRO A 386 -12.77 19.71 -4.66
C PRO A 386 -11.46 19.94 -3.89
N TRP A 387 -11.51 20.20 -2.59
CA TRP A 387 -10.35 20.67 -1.82
C TRP A 387 -9.63 19.52 -1.12
N LYS A 388 -8.31 19.42 -1.34
CA LYS A 388 -7.42 18.47 -0.66
C LYS A 388 -6.38 19.23 0.15
N LEU A 389 -6.34 18.98 1.46
CA LEU A 389 -5.32 19.49 2.36
C LEU A 389 -4.36 18.37 2.76
N ALA A 390 -3.09 18.51 2.39
CA ALA A 390 -2.00 17.74 2.96
C ALA A 390 -1.52 18.35 4.28
N VAL A 391 -1.44 17.52 5.31
CA VAL A 391 -1.06 17.89 6.69
C VAL A 391 0.25 17.25 7.15
N ALA A 392 0.83 16.34 6.35
CA ALA A 392 2.14 15.73 6.58
C ALA A 392 3.01 15.79 5.31
N VAL A 393 4.27 15.35 5.41
CA VAL A 393 5.12 15.10 4.23
C VAL A 393 4.59 13.90 3.46
N GLN A 394 4.60 13.99 2.14
CA GLN A 394 4.13 12.93 1.25
C GLN A 394 5.25 12.57 0.26
N PRO A 395 5.90 11.40 0.40
CA PRO A 395 6.89 10.94 -0.58
C PRO A 395 6.19 10.61 -1.90
N GLN A 396 6.88 10.68 -3.05
CA GLN A 396 6.22 10.45 -4.35
C GLN A 396 5.95 8.97 -4.66
N THR A 397 6.72 8.05 -4.10
CA THR A 397 6.70 6.61 -4.40
C THR A 397 6.83 5.73 -3.15
N GLY A 398 6.34 6.25 -2.01
CA GLY A 398 6.52 5.66 -0.69
C GLY A 398 7.91 5.86 -0.10
N GLY A 399 8.18 5.16 1.01
CA GLY A 399 9.37 5.33 1.85
C GLY A 399 9.03 5.91 3.22
N ALA A 400 9.87 5.61 4.21
CA ALA A 400 9.77 6.23 5.52
C ALA A 400 10.15 7.71 5.42
N VAL A 401 9.32 8.58 5.99
CA VAL A 401 9.62 10.00 6.16
C VAL A 401 9.47 10.29 7.64
N ALA A 402 10.43 11.00 8.23
CA ALA A 402 10.32 11.46 9.61
C ALA A 402 9.15 12.44 9.74
N ASP A 403 8.40 12.37 10.83
CA ASP A 403 7.41 13.39 11.14
C ASP A 403 8.15 14.70 11.44
N ASP A 404 8.03 15.65 10.52
CA ASP A 404 8.59 16.99 10.64
C ASP A 404 7.53 17.92 11.29
N PRO A 405 7.75 18.42 12.52
CA PRO A 405 6.81 19.31 13.19
C PRO A 405 6.68 20.70 12.52
N GLN A 406 7.51 21.01 11.51
CA GLN A 406 7.46 22.24 10.73
C GLN A 406 6.71 22.10 9.39
N VAL A 407 6.03 20.98 9.11
CA VAL A 407 5.27 20.81 7.86
C VAL A 407 4.24 21.91 7.69
N VAL A 408 4.50 22.79 6.72
CA VAL A 408 3.54 23.80 6.26
C VAL A 408 2.41 23.08 5.53
N PRO A 409 1.13 23.26 5.93
CA PRO A 409 0.01 22.63 5.24
C PRO A 409 -0.07 23.05 3.78
N ARG A 410 -0.44 22.10 2.90
CA ARG A 410 -0.52 22.33 1.45
C ARG A 410 -1.95 22.06 0.98
N LEU A 411 -2.61 23.08 0.45
CA LEU A 411 -4.00 23.03 0.00
C LEU A 411 -4.04 23.09 -1.53
N TYR A 412 -4.79 22.16 -2.14
CA TYR A 412 -4.97 22.05 -3.59
C TYR A 412 -6.47 22.02 -3.93
N ASN A 413 -6.83 22.61 -5.06
CA ASN A 413 -8.17 22.50 -5.65
C ASN A 413 -8.13 21.49 -6.79
N LEU A 414 -8.57 20.25 -6.55
CA LEU A 414 -8.46 19.15 -7.50
C LEU A 414 -9.40 19.28 -8.72
N ALA A 415 -10.33 20.24 -8.73
CA ALA A 415 -11.15 20.53 -9.90
C ALA A 415 -10.42 21.42 -10.93
N THR A 416 -9.43 22.21 -10.51
CA THR A 416 -8.63 23.08 -11.39
C THR A 416 -7.15 22.72 -11.44
N ASP A 417 -6.66 21.97 -10.45
CA ASP A 417 -5.27 21.49 -10.32
C ASP A 417 -5.25 20.04 -9.81
N VAL A 418 -5.64 19.11 -10.68
CA VAL A 418 -5.65 17.66 -10.38
C VAL A 418 -4.24 17.07 -10.19
N GLY A 419 -3.21 17.80 -10.63
CA GLY A 419 -1.79 17.43 -10.51
C GLY A 419 -1.11 17.96 -9.25
N GLU A 420 -1.85 18.61 -8.34
CA GLU A 420 -1.36 19.09 -7.03
C GLU A 420 -0.09 19.95 -7.15
N GLN A 421 -0.11 20.93 -8.06
CA GLN A 421 1.01 21.79 -8.41
C GLN A 421 1.01 23.12 -7.62
N LYS A 422 -0.13 23.81 -7.52
CA LYS A 422 -0.24 25.12 -6.86
C LYS A 422 -0.79 24.98 -5.44
N ASN A 423 0.08 25.13 -4.44
CA ASN A 423 -0.36 25.29 -3.05
C ASN A 423 -1.06 26.66 -2.87
N VAL A 424 -2.32 26.64 -2.45
CA VAL A 424 -3.14 27.83 -2.16
C VAL A 424 -3.52 27.97 -0.68
N ALA A 425 -2.83 27.29 0.23
CA ALA A 425 -3.15 27.31 1.67
C ALA A 425 -3.15 28.73 2.27
N GLY A 426 -2.21 29.59 1.85
CA GLY A 426 -2.16 30.99 2.29
C GLY A 426 -3.29 31.88 1.72
N GLU A 427 -3.93 31.47 0.63
CA GLU A 427 -5.08 32.16 0.03
C GLU A 427 -6.40 31.78 0.73
N HIS A 428 -6.43 30.67 1.49
CA HIS A 428 -7.66 30.09 2.08
C HIS A 428 -7.48 29.64 3.55
N PRO A 429 -7.05 30.51 4.49
CA PRO A 429 -6.73 30.12 5.87
C PRO A 429 -7.91 29.50 6.63
N GLU A 430 -9.14 29.97 6.40
CA GLU A 430 -10.34 29.42 7.04
C GLU A 430 -10.60 27.95 6.66
N LEU A 431 -10.52 27.65 5.37
CA LEU A 431 -10.69 26.29 4.85
C LEU A 431 -9.56 25.36 5.31
N VAL A 432 -8.32 25.87 5.45
CA VAL A 432 -7.23 25.11 6.08
C VAL A 432 -7.59 24.75 7.51
N ARG A 433 -8.11 25.69 8.32
CA ARG A 433 -8.51 25.40 9.72
C ARG A 433 -9.62 24.35 9.81
N GLU A 434 -10.62 24.44 8.94
CA GLU A 434 -11.72 23.46 8.84
C GLU A 434 -11.20 22.05 8.51
N LEU A 435 -10.42 21.92 7.43
CA LEU A 435 -9.88 20.63 6.99
C LEU A 435 -8.89 20.04 8.00
N GLN A 436 -8.07 20.86 8.66
CA GLN A 436 -7.23 20.41 9.77
C GLN A 436 -8.04 19.87 10.95
N ALA A 437 -9.24 20.40 11.23
CA ALA A 437 -10.09 19.86 12.30
C ALA A 437 -10.61 18.45 11.94
N LEU A 438 -11.03 18.23 10.69
CA LEU A 438 -11.39 16.89 10.18
C LEU A 438 -10.21 15.92 10.24
N ALA A 439 -9.02 16.38 9.83
CA ALA A 439 -7.79 15.59 9.86
C ALA A 439 -7.43 15.14 11.29
N ARG A 440 -7.49 16.05 12.28
CA ARG A 440 -7.26 15.73 13.70
C ARG A 440 -8.30 14.77 14.27
N ALA A 441 -9.59 14.96 13.94
CA ALA A 441 -10.66 14.08 14.42
C ALA A 441 -10.47 12.64 13.90
N GLN A 442 -10.21 12.47 12.61
CA GLN A 442 -9.99 11.15 12.02
C GLN A 442 -8.68 10.50 12.50
N LEU A 443 -7.62 11.30 12.69
CA LEU A 443 -6.36 10.82 13.27
C LEU A 443 -6.56 10.29 14.70
N ALA A 444 -7.31 10.99 15.56
CA ALA A 444 -7.63 10.51 16.91
C ALA A 444 -8.54 9.27 16.91
N ALA A 445 -9.46 9.16 15.96
CA ALA A 445 -10.37 8.02 15.84
C ALA A 445 -9.63 6.73 15.46
N ILE A 446 -8.77 6.75 14.42
CA ILE A 446 -8.17 5.51 13.86
C ILE A 446 -6.66 5.56 13.56
N GLY A 447 -5.99 6.70 13.68
CA GLY A 447 -4.57 6.89 13.32
C GLY A 447 -3.61 7.06 14.52
N GLY A 448 -2.31 7.26 14.23
CA GLY A 448 -1.25 7.33 15.25
C GLY A 448 -1.03 6.02 16.01
N ASP A 449 -0.38 6.06 17.18
CA ASP A 449 -0.06 4.85 17.96
C ASP A 449 -1.24 4.36 18.82
N SER A 450 -2.04 5.27 19.37
CA SER A 450 -3.15 5.00 20.29
C SER A 450 -4.47 5.62 19.80
N ALA A 451 -5.20 4.89 18.98
CA ALA A 451 -6.48 5.34 18.39
C ALA A 451 -7.69 4.74 19.10
N ALA A 452 -8.76 5.52 19.27
CA ALA A 452 -9.93 5.10 20.05
C ALA A 452 -10.78 4.00 19.40
N GLU A 453 -10.86 3.97 18.07
CA GLU A 453 -11.74 3.08 17.30
C GLU A 453 -10.97 2.07 16.42
N ARG A 454 -9.66 1.90 16.66
CA ARG A 454 -8.85 0.89 15.97
C ARG A 454 -9.16 -0.51 16.52
N ARG A 455 -9.55 -1.41 15.62
CA ARG A 455 -9.84 -2.81 15.87
C ARG A 455 -8.52 -3.61 15.92
N PRO A 456 -8.39 -4.68 16.72
CA PRO A 456 -7.14 -5.43 16.87
C PRO A 456 -6.71 -6.14 15.57
N ALA A 457 -5.39 -6.25 15.35
CA ALA A 457 -4.82 -7.01 14.23
C ALA A 457 -5.04 -8.53 14.36
N GLY A 458 -5.12 -9.24 13.23
CA GLY A 458 -5.01 -10.70 13.22
C GLY A 458 -3.57 -11.11 13.50
N THR A 459 -3.35 -12.06 14.42
CA THR A 459 -2.01 -12.57 14.74
C THR A 459 -2.00 -14.08 14.93
N VAL A 460 -0.91 -14.74 14.51
CA VAL A 460 -0.66 -16.18 14.68
C VAL A 460 0.68 -16.36 15.39
N ALA A 461 0.71 -17.21 16.42
CA ALA A 461 1.89 -17.35 17.30
C ALA A 461 3.06 -18.13 16.66
N GLN A 462 2.78 -19.04 15.73
CA GLN A 462 3.79 -19.89 15.06
C GLN A 462 3.59 -19.88 13.54
N PRO A 463 3.84 -18.75 12.85
CA PRO A 463 3.60 -18.65 11.42
C PRO A 463 4.55 -19.56 10.63
N ARG A 464 4.06 -20.06 9.49
CA ARG A 464 4.78 -20.98 8.60
C ARG A 464 4.57 -20.56 7.15
N THR A 465 5.51 -20.91 6.28
CA THR A 465 5.31 -20.81 4.83
C THR A 465 4.33 -21.89 4.35
N LEU A 466 3.54 -21.57 3.32
CA LEU A 466 2.54 -22.47 2.74
C LEU A 466 3.13 -23.75 2.08
N TYR A 467 4.44 -23.76 1.84
CA TYR A 467 5.20 -24.89 1.33
C TYR A 467 6.56 -24.94 2.05
N GLU A 468 7.21 -26.11 2.06
CA GLU A 468 8.58 -26.21 2.56
C GLU A 468 9.51 -25.38 1.67
N THR A 469 10.07 -24.32 2.22
CA THR A 469 11.15 -23.56 1.58
C THR A 469 12.49 -24.17 1.94
N GLU A 470 13.50 -24.01 1.10
CA GLU A 470 14.87 -24.02 1.61
C GLU A 470 14.95 -23.01 2.77
N PRO A 471 15.77 -23.26 3.81
CA PRO A 471 16.23 -22.17 4.66
C PRO A 471 16.81 -21.12 3.71
N GLU A 472 16.22 -19.91 3.70
CA GLU A 472 16.87 -18.78 3.03
C GLU A 472 18.33 -18.75 3.54
N ALA A 473 19.29 -18.77 2.63
CA ALA A 473 20.71 -18.75 2.98
C ALA A 473 21.03 -17.48 3.76
N GLY A 474 20.90 -17.54 5.09
CA GLY A 474 20.88 -16.38 5.97
C GLY A 474 19.55 -15.62 6.10
N ARG A 475 18.38 -16.28 6.16
CA ARG A 475 17.27 -15.79 7.03
C ARG A 475 16.79 -16.83 8.04
N GLU A 476 17.71 -17.26 8.89
CA GLU A 476 17.41 -17.21 10.32
C GLU A 476 16.88 -15.80 10.67
N LYS A 477 16.25 -15.64 11.84
CA LYS A 477 16.37 -14.34 12.53
C LYS A 477 17.85 -14.16 12.83
N GLN A 478 18.60 -13.56 11.92
CA GLN A 478 19.91 -13.02 12.22
C GLN A 478 19.70 -12.06 13.39
N LYS A 479 20.07 -12.53 14.59
CA LYS A 479 20.89 -11.69 15.46
C LYS A 479 21.95 -11.11 14.53
N GLN A 480 21.82 -9.83 14.19
CA GLN A 480 22.83 -9.11 13.43
C GLN A 480 24.06 -9.04 14.34
N SER A 481 24.88 -10.09 14.35
CA SER A 481 25.98 -10.28 15.31
C SER A 481 27.16 -10.98 14.65
N ALA A 482 27.56 -10.49 13.48
CA ALA A 482 28.93 -10.54 12.96
C ALA A 482 29.07 -9.54 11.80
N ALA A 483 30.11 -8.71 11.80
CA ALA A 483 30.51 -7.99 10.58
C ALA A 483 31.29 -8.93 9.64
N GLY A 484 31.22 -8.66 8.33
CA GLY A 484 32.14 -9.24 7.35
C GLY A 484 33.62 -8.86 7.65
N PRO A 485 34.59 -9.31 6.84
CA PRO A 485 36.02 -8.97 7.04
C PRO A 485 36.23 -7.45 7.15
N PHE A 486 37.23 -7.01 7.91
CA PHE A 486 37.44 -5.57 8.15
C PHE A 486 37.76 -4.87 6.83
N ARG A 487 36.87 -3.97 6.43
CA ARG A 487 37.05 -3.13 5.24
C ARG A 487 37.55 -1.76 5.71
N ALA A 488 38.83 -1.49 5.45
CA ALA A 488 39.39 -0.16 5.65
C ALA A 488 38.80 0.83 4.64
N LEU A 489 38.83 2.11 5.00
CA LEU A 489 38.49 3.23 4.13
C LEU A 489 39.61 4.27 4.20
N GLU A 490 39.98 4.81 3.05
CA GLU A 490 40.87 5.96 2.94
C GLU A 490 40.35 6.86 1.82
N LEU A 491 40.22 8.15 2.12
CA LEU A 491 39.76 9.19 1.22
C LEU A 491 40.72 10.39 1.30
N THR A 492 41.05 10.98 0.15
CA THR A 492 41.93 12.14 0.00
C THR A 492 41.15 13.28 -0.64
N ASN A 493 41.11 14.44 0.00
CA ASN A 493 40.22 15.57 -0.30
C ASN A 493 38.74 15.16 -0.51
N PRO A 494 38.12 14.35 0.38
CA PRO A 494 36.70 14.03 0.23
C PRO A 494 35.81 15.28 0.39
N MET A 495 34.72 15.32 -0.35
CA MET A 495 33.77 16.44 -0.29
C MET A 495 32.80 16.24 0.89
N PRO A 496 32.58 17.26 1.74
CA PRO A 496 31.45 17.28 2.66
C PRO A 496 30.13 16.98 1.93
N GLY A 497 29.36 16.03 2.43
CA GLY A 497 28.18 15.47 1.76
C GLY A 497 28.43 14.13 1.02
N GLU A 498 29.67 13.68 0.91
CA GLU A 498 29.98 12.35 0.33
C GLU A 498 29.54 11.22 1.27
N THR A 499 28.89 10.19 0.69
CA THR A 499 28.40 9.02 1.43
C THR A 499 28.89 7.70 0.84
N ARG A 500 28.84 6.64 1.65
CA ARG A 500 29.07 5.24 1.26
C ARG A 500 28.00 4.36 1.89
N SER A 501 27.20 3.72 1.04
CA SER A 501 26.16 2.77 1.46
C SER A 501 26.69 1.73 2.47
N GLY A 502 25.89 1.27 3.42
CA GLY A 502 26.33 0.34 4.49
C GLY A 502 27.11 -0.92 4.05
N ARG A 503 26.93 -1.41 2.80
CA ARG A 503 27.74 -2.51 2.20
C ARG A 503 29.14 -2.09 1.72
N ASN A 504 29.32 -0.80 1.42
CA ASN A 504 30.57 -0.17 1.01
C ASN A 504 31.24 0.67 2.12
N ALA A 505 30.56 0.87 3.24
CA ALA A 505 31.09 1.47 4.45
C ALA A 505 32.07 0.54 5.21
N PRO A 506 32.90 1.08 6.12
CA PRO A 506 33.80 0.29 6.97
C PRO A 506 33.08 -0.78 7.80
N GLN A 507 33.69 -1.96 7.90
CA GLN A 507 33.12 -3.13 8.60
C GLN A 507 33.75 -3.29 9.98
N ILE A 508 33.06 -2.79 11.01
CA ILE A 508 33.62 -2.46 12.33
C ILE A 508 32.93 -3.15 13.52
N ALA A 509 31.86 -3.92 13.30
CA ALA A 509 31.22 -4.67 14.39
C ALA A 509 32.19 -5.63 15.09
N GLY A 510 32.13 -5.67 16.42
CA GLY A 510 32.97 -6.52 17.27
C GLY A 510 34.45 -6.19 17.23
N ARG A 511 34.85 -5.02 16.71
CA ARG A 511 36.25 -4.65 16.48
C ARG A 511 36.60 -3.30 17.08
N ALA A 512 37.86 -3.20 17.46
CA ALA A 512 38.52 -1.92 17.64
C ALA A 512 38.76 -1.27 16.27
N PHE A 513 38.67 0.05 16.18
CA PHE A 513 38.93 0.81 14.95
C PHE A 513 39.48 2.20 15.28
N ARG A 514 40.23 2.77 14.33
CA ARG A 514 40.81 4.10 14.37
C ARG A 514 40.27 4.93 13.22
N VAL A 515 39.80 6.14 13.53
CA VAL A 515 39.40 7.17 12.57
C VAL A 515 40.45 8.27 12.59
N ARG A 516 41.03 8.62 11.44
CA ARG A 516 41.91 9.78 11.29
C ARG A 516 41.27 10.80 10.37
N VAL A 517 41.28 12.05 10.78
CA VAL A 517 40.76 13.17 9.98
C VAL A 517 41.75 14.32 9.99
N GLU A 518 42.12 14.79 8.82
CA GLU A 518 42.87 16.03 8.64
C GLU A 518 41.92 17.06 8.00
N PHE A 519 41.74 18.22 8.64
CA PHE A 519 40.79 19.24 8.17
C PHE A 519 41.22 20.67 8.53
N GLU A 520 40.66 21.62 7.80
CA GLU A 520 40.69 23.06 8.08
C GLU A 520 39.25 23.49 8.35
N ARG A 521 38.99 24.14 9.49
CA ARG A 521 37.63 24.49 9.94
C ARG A 521 37.26 25.95 9.66
N GLU A 522 36.04 26.16 9.18
CA GLU A 522 35.39 27.47 9.08
C GLU A 522 34.26 27.61 10.13
N SER A 523 33.64 26.50 10.55
CA SER A 523 32.69 26.48 11.67
C SER A 523 33.34 26.05 12.99
N GLU A 524 32.71 26.47 14.11
CA GLU A 524 33.03 25.95 15.45
C GLU A 524 32.35 24.59 15.72
N SER A 525 31.28 24.24 14.98
CA SER A 525 30.55 22.99 15.17
C SER A 525 30.22 22.30 13.83
N GLY A 526 30.08 20.97 13.88
CA GLY A 526 29.60 20.14 12.76
C GLY A 526 30.25 18.75 12.69
N VAL A 527 29.61 17.81 11.99
CA VAL A 527 30.10 16.42 11.83
C VAL A 527 31.24 16.35 10.82
N LEU A 528 32.39 15.80 11.21
CA LEU A 528 33.52 15.55 10.31
C LEU A 528 33.36 14.21 9.59
N ALA A 529 32.98 13.16 10.32
CA ALA A 529 32.60 11.86 9.78
C ALA A 529 31.65 11.12 10.73
N ALA A 530 30.73 10.33 10.18
CA ALA A 530 29.81 9.49 10.96
C ALA A 530 29.52 8.16 10.24
N GLN A 531 29.09 7.15 10.99
CA GLN A 531 28.55 5.91 10.44
C GLN A 531 27.56 5.25 11.40
N GLY A 532 26.39 4.90 10.89
CA GLY A 532 25.29 4.42 11.74
C GLY A 532 24.47 5.56 12.31
N GLY A 533 23.68 5.25 13.34
CA GLY A 533 22.74 6.21 13.87
C GLY A 533 22.12 5.79 15.20
N ALA A 534 20.85 6.14 15.42
CA ALA A 534 20.19 6.06 16.72
C ALA A 534 20.13 4.66 17.38
N ALA A 535 20.40 3.59 16.63
CA ALA A 535 20.45 2.23 17.16
C ALA A 535 21.88 1.75 17.50
N VAL A 536 22.85 1.96 16.60
CA VAL A 536 24.28 1.66 16.74
C VAL A 536 25.05 2.51 15.73
N GLY A 537 26.13 3.16 16.16
CA GLY A 537 26.96 3.98 15.27
C GLY A 537 28.11 4.68 16.00
N TRP A 538 28.86 5.47 15.25
CA TRP A 538 29.86 6.40 15.78
C TRP A 538 29.86 7.71 14.98
N SER A 539 30.23 8.81 15.63
CA SER A 539 30.45 10.10 14.98
C SER A 539 31.70 10.79 15.56
N LEU A 540 32.45 11.47 14.69
CA LEU A 540 33.52 12.38 15.04
C LEU A 540 33.13 13.77 14.54
N TRP A 541 33.02 14.72 15.47
CA TRP A 541 32.38 16.01 15.22
C TRP A 541 32.99 17.12 16.08
N LEU A 542 32.70 18.38 15.74
CA LEU A 542 33.10 19.54 16.51
C LEU A 542 31.92 20.11 17.31
N SER A 543 32.19 20.47 18.56
CA SER A 543 31.30 21.18 19.48
C SER A 543 32.03 22.39 20.06
N GLU A 544 31.69 23.59 19.59
CA GLU A 544 32.28 24.87 20.07
C GLU A 544 33.82 24.91 19.91
N GLY A 545 34.31 24.36 18.81
CA GLY A 545 35.73 24.21 18.48
C GLY A 545 36.41 23.05 19.19
N CYS A 546 35.73 22.30 20.05
CA CYS A 546 36.27 21.10 20.70
C CYS A 546 35.88 19.85 19.90
N PRO A 547 36.82 18.96 19.58
CA PRO A 547 36.51 17.70 18.93
C PRO A 547 35.86 16.73 19.92
N VAL A 548 34.84 16.01 19.46
CA VAL A 548 34.11 15.00 20.22
C VAL A 548 34.03 13.73 19.37
N PHE A 549 34.41 12.60 19.95
CA PHE A 549 34.18 11.29 19.38
C PHE A 549 33.13 10.55 20.20
N SER A 550 32.01 10.23 19.57
CA SER A 550 30.83 9.64 20.19
C SER A 550 30.57 8.25 19.60
N VAL A 551 30.25 7.28 20.46
CA VAL A 551 29.94 5.89 20.06
C VAL A 551 28.64 5.45 20.74
N ARG A 552 27.66 5.02 19.94
CA ARG A 552 26.36 4.53 20.40
C ARG A 552 26.25 3.01 20.30
N MET A 553 25.75 2.39 21.37
CA MET A 553 25.45 0.97 21.49
C MET A 553 24.05 0.79 22.10
N GLY A 554 23.01 0.75 21.27
CA GLY A 554 21.63 0.79 21.73
C GLY A 554 21.32 2.17 22.34
N GLU A 555 20.69 2.18 23.50
CA GLU A 555 20.39 3.41 24.25
C GLU A 555 21.64 4.06 24.87
N ARG A 556 22.74 3.31 25.02
CA ARG A 556 23.96 3.82 25.65
C ARG A 556 24.85 4.55 24.66
N VAL A 557 25.13 5.81 24.96
CA VAL A 557 26.12 6.66 24.29
C VAL A 557 27.35 6.82 25.20
N ILE A 558 28.53 6.84 24.60
CA ILE A 558 29.80 7.19 25.27
C ILE A 558 30.49 8.22 24.41
N GLU A 559 31.06 9.25 25.02
CA GLU A 559 31.72 10.34 24.31
C GLU A 559 33.07 10.64 24.96
N VAL A 560 34.03 11.09 24.13
CA VAL A 560 35.30 11.65 24.58
C VAL A 560 35.48 13.02 23.92
N ARG A 561 35.72 14.06 24.72
CA ARG A 561 35.92 15.44 24.27
C ARG A 561 37.39 15.82 24.41
N GLY A 562 37.99 16.30 23.33
CA GLY A 562 39.35 16.81 23.29
C GLY A 562 39.42 18.31 23.63
N ALA A 563 40.64 18.82 23.74
CA ALA A 563 40.90 20.25 23.87
C ALA A 563 40.43 21.02 22.62
N ARG A 564 40.06 22.29 22.79
CA ARG A 564 39.63 23.17 21.69
C ARG A 564 40.74 23.31 20.65
N VAL A 565 40.37 23.20 19.36
CA VAL A 565 41.30 23.35 18.24
C VAL A 565 41.19 24.73 17.59
N GLU A 566 42.33 25.27 17.19
CA GLU A 566 42.42 26.59 16.57
C GLU A 566 41.78 26.60 15.17
N SER A 567 41.39 27.79 14.71
CA SER A 567 40.96 28.03 13.32
C SER A 567 42.13 28.56 12.49
N GLY A 568 42.02 28.48 11.16
CA GLY A 568 43.02 29.08 10.25
C GLY A 568 44.29 28.25 10.00
N ARG A 569 44.34 27.01 10.49
CA ARG A 569 45.35 26.01 10.12
C ARG A 569 44.73 24.62 9.95
N ALA A 570 45.45 23.72 9.29
CA ALA A 570 45.11 22.31 9.30
C ALA A 570 45.27 21.71 10.71
N VAL A 571 44.36 20.81 11.06
CA VAL A 571 44.30 20.09 12.34
C VAL A 571 44.18 18.60 12.04
N GLN A 572 44.96 17.77 12.73
CA GLN A 572 44.87 16.32 12.64
C GLN A 572 44.22 15.74 13.89
N LEU A 573 43.12 15.01 13.72
CA LEU A 573 42.46 14.24 14.77
C LEU A 573 42.66 12.75 14.55
N GLU A 574 42.94 12.04 15.65
CA GLU A 574 42.91 10.59 15.70
C GLU A 574 41.95 10.15 16.81
N ALA A 575 40.87 9.47 16.44
CA ALA A 575 39.88 8.92 17.35
C ALA A 575 39.92 7.38 17.31
N GLU A 576 39.96 6.73 18.47
CA GLU A 576 40.03 5.26 18.56
C GLU A 576 38.89 4.72 19.44
N LEU A 577 38.21 3.67 18.95
CA LEU A 577 37.55 2.70 19.81
C LEU A 577 38.54 1.54 20.01
N GLN A 578 39.09 1.41 21.21
CA GLN A 578 40.12 0.42 21.52
C GLN A 578 39.54 -0.97 21.84
N ARG A 579 40.35 -2.04 21.83
CA ARG A 579 39.89 -3.42 22.11
C ARG A 579 39.21 -3.59 23.46
N GLY A 580 39.62 -2.82 24.48
CA GLY A 580 38.96 -2.76 25.80
C GLY A 580 37.66 -1.95 25.83
N GLY A 581 37.17 -1.46 24.68
CA GLY A 581 35.97 -0.64 24.56
C GLY A 581 36.10 0.75 25.17
N LYS A 582 37.33 1.28 25.26
CA LYS A 582 37.60 2.67 25.63
C LYS A 582 37.58 3.55 24.38
N LEU A 583 37.14 4.80 24.53
CA LEU A 583 37.34 5.84 23.53
C LEU A 583 38.59 6.62 23.87
N ARG A 584 39.43 6.90 22.88
CA ARG A 584 40.59 7.79 22.97
C ARG A 584 40.53 8.81 21.84
N LEU A 585 40.92 10.05 22.11
CA LEU A 585 40.98 11.11 21.11
C LEU A 585 42.30 11.88 21.26
N SER A 586 43.03 12.02 20.15
CA SER A 586 44.31 12.73 20.08
C SER A 586 44.21 13.87 19.05
N VAL A 587 44.92 14.96 19.31
CA VAL A 587 44.93 16.18 18.49
C VAL A 587 46.37 16.51 18.14
N ASP A 588 46.68 16.67 16.85
CA ASP A 588 48.02 16.98 16.32
C ASP A 588 49.12 16.06 16.90
N GLY A 589 48.80 14.77 17.06
CA GLY A 589 49.68 13.75 17.66
C GLY A 589 49.79 13.78 19.19
N VAL A 590 49.27 14.82 19.86
CA VAL A 590 49.21 14.89 21.33
C VAL A 590 48.04 14.04 21.83
N ALA A 591 48.34 13.08 22.72
CA ALA A 591 47.34 12.24 23.35
C ALA A 591 46.39 13.09 24.21
N GLY A 592 45.09 13.07 23.88
CA GLY A 592 44.05 13.76 24.64
C GLY A 592 43.33 12.84 25.62
N ALA A 593 42.05 13.12 25.85
CA ALA A 593 41.23 12.41 26.81
C ALA A 593 40.98 10.94 26.42
N GLU A 594 40.73 10.11 27.43
CA GLU A 594 40.39 8.69 27.32
C GLU A 594 39.25 8.35 28.28
N THR A 595 38.32 7.46 27.89
CA THR A 595 37.17 7.07 28.71
C THR A 595 37.41 5.78 29.50
N ALA A 596 36.55 5.52 30.50
CA ALA A 596 36.38 4.17 31.02
C ALA A 596 35.96 3.19 29.89
N GLY A 597 36.39 1.93 30.01
CA GLY A 597 36.09 0.89 29.03
C GLY A 597 34.66 0.37 29.17
N ALA A 598 33.95 0.29 28.05
CA ALA A 598 32.50 0.03 28.07
C ALA A 598 32.04 -1.06 27.09
N GLY A 599 32.89 -1.47 26.14
CA GLY A 599 32.63 -2.51 25.14
C GLY A 599 32.78 -2.04 23.69
N LEU A 600 32.77 -3.00 22.76
CA LEU A 600 32.82 -2.76 21.31
C LEU A 600 31.40 -2.71 20.71
N LEU A 601 31.26 -2.17 19.50
CA LEU A 601 30.00 -2.18 18.76
C LEU A 601 29.50 -3.61 18.56
N SER A 602 28.39 -3.99 19.19
CA SER A 602 27.88 -5.37 19.20
C SER A 602 27.35 -5.85 17.83
N ARG A 603 27.05 -4.92 16.93
CA ARG A 603 26.58 -5.17 15.56
C ARG A 603 27.08 -4.11 14.59
N GLN A 604 26.96 -4.38 13.30
CA GLN A 604 27.41 -3.46 12.25
C GLN A 604 26.43 -2.27 12.17
N PRO A 605 26.92 -1.02 12.14
CA PRO A 605 26.12 0.14 11.77
C PRO A 605 25.32 -0.10 10.48
N GLN A 606 24.02 0.18 10.51
CA GLN A 606 23.11 -0.11 9.39
C GLN A 606 23.00 1.06 8.39
N GLU A 607 23.20 2.28 8.89
CA GLU A 607 23.17 3.52 8.10
C GLU A 607 24.54 3.79 7.46
N ASP A 608 24.55 4.72 6.52
CA ASP A 608 25.69 4.97 5.65
C ASP A 608 26.89 5.58 6.39
N PHE A 609 28.09 5.38 5.83
CA PHE A 609 29.24 6.20 6.23
C PHE A 609 29.16 7.54 5.52
N CYS A 610 29.24 8.64 6.28
CA CYS A 610 29.05 10.01 5.82
C CYS A 610 30.28 10.87 6.12
N VAL A 611 30.60 11.79 5.20
CA VAL A 611 31.68 12.78 5.33
C VAL A 611 31.09 14.17 5.46
N GLY A 612 31.55 14.96 6.45
CA GLY A 612 31.12 16.36 6.62
C GLY A 612 29.67 16.55 7.06
N MET A 613 28.90 15.48 7.27
CA MET A 613 27.52 15.49 7.75
C MET A 613 27.13 14.10 8.28
N ASP A 614 25.92 13.98 8.81
CA ASP A 614 25.20 12.73 9.03
C ASP A 614 23.91 12.78 8.18
N ASN A 615 23.64 11.75 7.37
CA ASN A 615 22.50 11.73 6.44
C ASN A 615 21.29 10.93 6.95
N GLY A 616 21.42 10.29 8.12
CA GLY A 616 20.40 9.43 8.72
C GLY A 616 19.90 9.98 10.04
N GLN A 617 19.72 9.08 11.02
CA GLN A 617 19.40 9.47 12.40
C GLN A 617 20.69 9.68 13.19
N ALA A 618 21.01 10.92 13.54
CA ALA A 618 22.27 11.27 14.22
C ALA A 618 22.66 10.32 15.37
N VAL A 619 23.89 9.81 15.34
CA VAL A 619 24.46 8.94 16.37
C VAL A 619 24.32 9.55 17.77
N VAL A 620 24.41 10.88 17.89
CA VAL A 620 24.03 11.64 19.08
C VAL A 620 23.24 12.88 18.65
N PRO A 621 22.08 13.22 19.25
CA PRO A 621 21.31 14.42 18.87
C PRO A 621 22.05 15.75 19.10
N SER A 622 23.10 15.71 19.94
CA SER A 622 24.02 16.81 20.20
C SER A 622 25.05 17.02 19.08
N ALA A 623 25.26 16.04 18.19
CA ALA A 623 26.12 16.21 17.04
C ALA A 623 25.51 17.27 16.12
N GLY A 624 26.23 18.37 15.93
CA GLY A 624 25.75 19.50 15.14
C GLY A 624 25.50 19.16 13.67
N GLY A 625 24.99 20.14 12.92
CA GLY A 625 24.71 20.02 11.49
C GLY A 625 25.96 19.84 10.60
N PRO A 626 25.82 20.06 9.27
CA PRO A 626 26.93 19.86 8.34
C PRO A 626 28.14 20.74 8.68
N PHE A 627 29.32 20.14 8.66
CA PHE A 627 30.60 20.81 8.87
C PHE A 627 30.89 21.79 7.73
N ARG A 628 31.44 22.96 8.08
CA ARG A 628 31.90 23.97 7.12
C ARG A 628 33.42 24.13 7.24
N GLY A 629 34.09 24.00 6.11
CA GLY A 629 35.54 23.90 6.00
C GLY A 629 35.93 22.77 5.04
N ARG A 630 37.22 22.44 5.02
CA ARG A 630 37.82 21.47 4.11
C ARG A 630 38.30 20.24 4.86
N ILE A 631 37.90 19.05 4.41
CA ILE A 631 38.49 17.79 4.87
C ILE A 631 39.56 17.38 3.86
N VAL A 632 40.81 17.31 4.31
CA VAL A 632 42.00 17.03 3.49
C VAL A 632 42.24 15.52 3.39
N ARG A 633 42.03 14.78 4.48
CA ARG A 633 42.18 13.32 4.52
C ARG A 633 41.23 12.72 5.54
N LEU A 634 40.69 11.55 5.23
CA LEU A 634 39.79 10.79 6.10
C LEU A 634 40.10 9.29 5.98
N GLN A 635 40.44 8.64 7.08
CA GLN A 635 40.74 7.20 7.13
C GLN A 635 39.91 6.51 8.21
N VAL A 636 39.46 5.28 7.95
CA VAL A 636 38.97 4.34 8.96
C VAL A 636 39.76 3.03 8.82
N THR A 637 40.53 2.70 9.85
CA THR A 637 41.51 1.60 9.85
C THR A 637 41.36 0.73 11.09
N SER A 638 41.90 -0.50 11.05
CA SER A 638 42.12 -1.26 12.28
C SER A 638 43.29 -0.63 13.05
N PRO A 639 43.30 -0.61 14.39
CA PRO A 639 44.33 0.08 15.16
C PRO A 639 45.73 -0.54 15.04
#